data_AF-A0A0H4PI36-F1
#
_entry.id   AF-A0A0H4PI36-F1
#
_cell.length_a   1.000
_cell.length_b   1.000
_cell.length_c   1.000
_cell.angle_alpha   90.00
_cell.angle_beta   90.00
_cell.angle_gamma   90.00
#
_symmetry.space_group_name_H-M   'P 1'
#
loop_
_entity.id
_entity.type
_entity.pdbx_description
1 polymer ?
#
loop_
_entity_poly.entity_id
_entity_poly.type
_entity_poly.pdbx_seq_one_letter_code
_entity_poly.pdbx_strand_id
1 'polypeptide(L)'
;MYRKLILPYLFLILIFSCQEENSEAPNIQLTKATAGQIMLAQDFSQNTGIAVDESISLTFSVAIEPSNIEDLIILKEKKSGQLVNFNVNFLAQNREIILRPIGLLKQGTAYSLAVKEGSLGKNGAYFSGYKVEFTTLSAAIKVLNFEIDGAEWVGNRRWVGASLDFSLTMTFSQGIDLTSDQVKLTENGNPLLVKVEAGDSEKTWTIKSTGLLNDFKKHTLSIVSDPNSSVSEELDDFTVEFFTGKSELNKFPFLTDAALLTLVQEQTFKYFWDFAHPSSGLVRERNTSGDLVTTGGTGFGMMAIIVGIERGFISRSEGVERWAKVVEFLSKADRFHGVWPHWLNGNTGKVIPFSPKDDGGDLVETALLIQGLLTVKEYLDPSNVTENEIIEDINVLWEEVEWDWYTRGGQNKLFWHWSPNNEWDMNLPVSGYNEALIVYVLAASSPTHPIAAEVYHKGWARDGGIMNGNSYFGMELPLGVAMGGPLFYAHYSFLGLDPRNLKDQYANYWTQNVNHSLIHQVYSEQNSLGYVGYGPVMWGLTASDNQEGYSAHSPTNDKGVISPTAALSSMPYTPEASMDALELYYYGLGDRLWGEYGFYDALNITEDWISDSYLAIDQGPIVIMIENHRTGLLWEHFMQNQQVQAGLDKLGFSY
;
A
#
# COMPACT_ATOMS: atom_id res chain seq x y z
N MET A 1 -70.56 -46.01 38.87
CA MET A 1 -71.46 -46.24 37.73
C MET A 1 -70.62 -46.85 36.62
N TYR A 2 -70.66 -48.17 36.40
CA TYR A 2 -71.62 -48.89 35.54
C TYR A 2 -71.39 -48.53 34.07
N ARG A 3 -71.19 -49.41 33.09
CA ARG A 3 -71.59 -50.82 32.84
C ARG A 3 -70.69 -51.33 31.70
N LYS A 4 -70.22 -52.59 31.71
CA LYS A 4 -70.80 -53.73 30.96
C LYS A 4 -71.29 -53.39 29.54
N LEU A 5 -70.80 -54.11 28.53
CA LEU A 5 -71.58 -54.97 27.61
C LEU A 5 -70.59 -55.60 26.59
N ILE A 6 -70.28 -56.91 26.63
CA ILE A 6 -71.02 -58.09 26.08
C ILE A 6 -70.82 -58.20 24.56
N LEU A 7 -69.96 -59.11 24.05
CA LEU A 7 -70.20 -60.51 23.58
C LEU A 7 -71.10 -60.58 22.30
N PRO A 8 -70.98 -61.56 21.36
CA PRO A 8 -70.73 -62.99 21.63
C PRO A 8 -69.95 -63.87 20.60
N TYR A 9 -69.44 -64.99 21.12
CA TYR A 9 -69.41 -66.37 20.61
C TYR A 9 -69.10 -66.69 19.14
N LEU A 10 -68.10 -67.56 18.92
CA LEU A 10 -68.43 -68.96 18.59
C LEU A 10 -67.33 -69.93 19.04
N PHE A 11 -67.79 -71.02 19.64
CA PHE A 11 -67.05 -72.15 20.18
C PHE A 11 -67.03 -73.23 19.09
N LEU A 12 -65.88 -73.80 18.75
CA LEU A 12 -65.84 -75.16 18.19
C LEU A 12 -64.57 -75.88 18.67
N ILE A 13 -64.80 -76.95 19.44
CA ILE A 13 -63.82 -77.95 19.89
C ILE A 13 -63.50 -78.87 18.70
N LEU A 14 -62.36 -79.60 18.80
CA LEU A 14 -62.03 -80.93 18.24
C LEU A 14 -60.87 -80.84 17.20
N ILE A 15 -59.74 -81.57 17.23
CA ILE A 15 -59.21 -82.74 17.96
C ILE A 15 -57.67 -82.69 17.81
N PHE A 16 -56.91 -83.21 18.77
CA PHE A 16 -55.49 -83.55 18.59
C PHE A 16 -55.31 -84.60 17.48
N SER A 17 -54.41 -84.34 16.53
CA SER A 17 -53.76 -85.35 15.70
C SER A 17 -52.32 -84.92 15.45
N CYS A 18 -51.36 -85.66 16.01
CA CYS A 18 -49.94 -85.52 15.67
C CYS A 18 -49.73 -85.92 14.21
N GLN A 19 -49.19 -85.01 13.41
CA GLN A 19 -48.46 -85.32 12.18
C GLN A 19 -47.16 -84.53 12.21
N GLU A 20 -46.04 -85.23 12.07
CA GLU A 20 -44.74 -84.64 11.77
C GLU A 20 -44.82 -83.98 10.38
N GLU A 21 -44.76 -82.65 10.33
CA GLU A 21 -44.55 -81.90 9.09
C GLU A 21 -43.07 -81.56 8.94
N ASN A 22 -42.47 -82.05 7.87
CA ASN A 22 -41.16 -81.64 7.36
C ASN A 22 -41.15 -80.11 7.14
N SER A 23 -40.44 -79.38 7.99
CA SER A 23 -40.18 -77.95 7.76
C SER A 23 -39.16 -77.83 6.62
N GLU A 24 -39.58 -77.30 5.47
CA GLU A 24 -38.63 -76.73 4.50
C GLU A 24 -37.73 -75.72 5.22
N ALA A 25 -36.41 -75.82 5.02
CA ALA A 25 -35.46 -74.92 5.65
C ALA A 25 -35.78 -73.47 5.22
N PRO A 26 -35.89 -72.50 6.15
CA PRO A 26 -36.23 -71.13 5.81
C PRO A 26 -35.15 -70.51 4.92
N ASN A 27 -35.55 -69.90 3.79
CA ASN A 27 -34.63 -69.13 2.95
C ASN A 27 -34.02 -67.98 3.76
N ILE A 28 -32.69 -67.89 3.74
CA ILE A 28 -31.95 -66.83 4.44
C ILE A 28 -32.19 -65.53 3.67
N GLN A 29 -32.55 -64.46 4.39
CA GLN A 29 -32.70 -63.13 3.82
C GLN A 29 -31.71 -62.18 4.49
N LEU A 30 -31.10 -61.30 3.70
CA LEU A 30 -30.36 -60.17 4.23
C LEU A 30 -31.38 -59.08 4.59
N THR A 31 -31.56 -58.84 5.88
CA THR A 31 -32.56 -57.89 6.40
C THR A 31 -32.02 -56.48 6.50
N LYS A 32 -30.69 -56.33 6.63
CA LYS A 32 -30.03 -55.03 6.71
C LYS A 32 -28.58 -55.12 6.23
N ALA A 33 -28.15 -54.12 5.48
CA ALA A 33 -26.75 -53.90 5.14
C ALA A 33 -26.40 -52.44 5.43
N THR A 34 -25.31 -52.20 6.16
CA THR A 34 -24.84 -50.84 6.47
C THR A 34 -23.34 -50.74 6.35
N ALA A 35 -22.83 -49.59 5.93
CA ALA A 35 -21.43 -49.21 6.09
C ALA A 35 -21.37 -47.99 7.03
N GLY A 36 -20.82 -48.17 8.22
CA GLY A 36 -20.97 -47.20 9.30
C GLY A 36 -22.45 -46.91 9.60
N GLN A 37 -22.86 -45.65 9.47
CA GLN A 37 -24.25 -45.21 9.65
C GLN A 37 -25.12 -45.28 8.38
N ILE A 38 -24.51 -45.51 7.21
CA ILE A 38 -25.21 -45.48 5.92
C ILE A 38 -25.85 -46.84 5.64
N MET A 39 -27.14 -46.83 5.29
CA MET A 39 -27.86 -48.03 4.84
C MET A 39 -27.58 -48.29 3.37
N LEU A 40 -27.04 -49.46 3.05
CA LEU A 40 -26.64 -49.84 1.70
C LEU A 40 -27.87 -50.30 0.90
N ALA A 41 -28.39 -49.43 0.05
CA ALA A 41 -29.52 -49.67 -0.84
C ALA A 41 -29.09 -50.41 -2.12
N GLN A 42 -30.06 -50.98 -2.84
CA GLN A 42 -29.82 -51.56 -4.18
C GLN A 42 -29.55 -50.48 -5.24
N ASP A 43 -30.10 -49.29 -5.03
CA ASP A 43 -29.79 -48.11 -5.84
C ASP A 43 -28.40 -47.56 -5.42
N PHE A 44 -27.41 -47.79 -6.27
CA PHE A 44 -26.02 -47.38 -6.05
C PHE A 44 -25.86 -45.89 -5.79
N SER A 45 -26.73 -45.05 -6.38
CA SER A 45 -26.64 -43.59 -6.23
C SER A 45 -26.85 -43.12 -4.77
N GLN A 46 -27.42 -43.98 -3.92
CA GLN A 46 -27.69 -43.70 -2.51
C GLN A 46 -26.56 -44.17 -1.57
N ASN A 47 -25.56 -44.88 -2.08
CA ASN A 47 -24.50 -45.50 -1.29
C ASN A 47 -23.16 -44.75 -1.43
N THR A 48 -23.17 -43.45 -1.13
CA THR A 48 -22.00 -42.57 -1.30
C THR A 48 -21.56 -41.99 0.04
N GLY A 49 -20.31 -41.48 0.12
CA GLY A 49 -19.82 -40.78 1.31
C GLY A 49 -19.39 -41.67 2.48
N ILE A 50 -19.11 -42.96 2.23
CA ILE A 50 -18.69 -43.90 3.28
C ILE A 50 -17.24 -43.60 3.70
N ALA A 51 -16.98 -43.37 4.99
CA ALA A 51 -15.62 -43.14 5.45
C ALA A 51 -14.71 -44.35 5.17
N VAL A 52 -13.44 -44.09 4.89
CA VAL A 52 -12.49 -45.08 4.34
C VAL A 52 -12.08 -46.19 5.33
N ASP A 53 -12.35 -45.98 6.61
CA ASP A 53 -12.09 -46.89 7.73
C ASP A 53 -13.36 -47.60 8.25
N GLU A 54 -14.50 -47.39 7.59
CA GLU A 54 -15.77 -47.93 8.03
C GLU A 54 -15.87 -49.44 7.86
N SER A 55 -16.52 -50.08 8.84
CA SER A 55 -16.89 -51.48 8.75
C SER A 55 -18.23 -51.67 8.06
N ILE A 56 -18.40 -52.78 7.36
CA ILE A 56 -19.65 -53.15 6.69
C ILE A 56 -20.38 -54.19 7.54
N SER A 57 -21.58 -53.87 8.02
CA SER A 57 -22.46 -54.80 8.72
C SER A 57 -23.48 -55.41 7.77
N LEU A 58 -23.62 -56.73 7.83
CA LEU A 58 -24.63 -57.52 7.13
C LEU A 58 -25.46 -58.29 8.16
N THR A 59 -26.75 -57.98 8.27
CA THR A 59 -27.69 -58.63 9.18
C THR A 59 -28.63 -59.55 8.41
N PHE A 60 -28.81 -60.77 8.90
CA PHE A 60 -29.59 -61.82 8.26
C PHE A 60 -30.81 -62.23 9.09
N SER A 61 -31.83 -62.78 8.43
CA SER A 61 -33.08 -63.22 9.05
C SER A 61 -32.91 -64.38 10.05
N VAL A 62 -31.86 -65.19 9.86
CA VAL A 62 -31.50 -66.35 10.70
C VAL A 62 -29.99 -66.41 10.93
N ALA A 63 -29.55 -67.25 11.86
CA ALA A 63 -28.13 -67.39 12.19
C ALA A 63 -27.35 -68.11 11.08
N ILE A 64 -26.17 -67.60 10.77
CA ILE A 64 -25.25 -68.12 9.75
C ILE A 64 -24.23 -69.07 10.38
N GLU A 65 -23.80 -70.08 9.63
CA GLU A 65 -22.69 -70.96 10.01
C GLU A 65 -21.34 -70.29 9.74
N PRO A 66 -20.45 -70.19 10.75
CA PRO A 66 -19.19 -69.46 10.58
C PRO A 66 -18.20 -70.09 9.59
N SER A 67 -18.29 -71.40 9.35
CA SER A 67 -17.36 -72.12 8.47
C SER A 67 -17.50 -71.66 7.03
N ASN A 68 -16.39 -71.21 6.42
CA ASN A 68 -16.26 -70.84 5.01
C ASN A 68 -16.99 -69.54 4.58
N ILE A 69 -17.41 -68.68 5.53
CA ILE A 69 -18.09 -67.42 5.16
C ILE A 69 -17.17 -66.46 4.38
N GLU A 70 -15.87 -66.46 4.69
CA GLU A 70 -14.89 -65.58 4.06
C GLU A 70 -14.72 -65.91 2.57
N ASP A 71 -14.84 -67.18 2.19
CA ASP A 71 -14.75 -67.64 0.79
C ASP A 71 -15.97 -67.23 -0.07
N LEU A 72 -17.06 -66.86 0.60
CA LEU A 72 -18.33 -66.49 0.00
C LEU A 72 -18.51 -64.97 -0.12
N ILE A 73 -17.65 -64.17 0.52
CA ILE A 73 -17.71 -62.71 0.46
C ILE A 73 -16.55 -62.18 -0.38
N ILE A 74 -16.87 -61.34 -1.37
CA ILE A 74 -15.90 -60.65 -2.21
C ILE A 74 -16.11 -59.15 -2.02
N LEU A 75 -15.09 -58.47 -1.52
CA LEU A 75 -14.99 -57.02 -1.58
C LEU A 75 -13.88 -56.66 -2.59
N LYS A 76 -14.19 -55.81 -3.57
CA LYS A 76 -13.21 -55.40 -4.58
C LYS A 76 -13.40 -53.97 -5.04
N GLU A 77 -12.31 -53.34 -5.44
CA GLU A 77 -12.34 -52.05 -6.15
C GLU A 77 -13.00 -52.25 -7.53
N LYS A 78 -13.99 -51.41 -7.85
CA LYS A 78 -14.82 -51.58 -9.05
C LYS A 78 -14.04 -51.39 -10.34
N LYS A 79 -13.16 -50.38 -10.39
CA LYS A 79 -12.40 -50.00 -11.60
C LYS A 79 -11.24 -50.95 -11.87
N SER A 80 -10.42 -51.23 -10.86
CA SER A 80 -9.22 -52.07 -11.00
C SER A 80 -9.52 -53.57 -10.89
N GLY A 81 -10.62 -53.94 -10.23
CA GLY A 81 -10.93 -55.33 -9.88
C GLY A 81 -10.10 -55.88 -8.70
N GLN A 82 -9.24 -55.06 -8.09
CA GLN A 82 -8.38 -55.47 -6.98
C GLN A 82 -9.21 -55.91 -5.77
N LEU A 83 -8.91 -57.10 -5.24
CA LEU A 83 -9.56 -57.62 -4.04
C LEU A 83 -9.12 -56.82 -2.80
N VAL A 84 -10.07 -56.53 -1.92
CA VAL A 84 -9.84 -55.92 -0.61
C VAL A 84 -9.98 -57.03 0.43
N ASN A 85 -8.89 -57.32 1.15
CA ASN A 85 -8.95 -58.26 2.26
C ASN A 85 -9.70 -57.63 3.44
N PHE A 86 -10.40 -58.43 4.23
CA PHE A 86 -11.15 -57.98 5.40
C PHE A 86 -11.10 -59.04 6.50
N ASN A 87 -11.30 -58.63 7.74
CA ASN A 87 -11.57 -59.52 8.88
C ASN A 87 -13.07 -59.64 9.09
N VAL A 88 -13.54 -60.84 9.46
CA VAL A 88 -14.96 -61.11 9.72
C VAL A 88 -15.19 -61.31 11.22
N ASN A 89 -16.18 -60.61 11.79
CA ASN A 89 -16.64 -60.83 13.15
C ASN A 89 -18.14 -61.15 13.18
N PHE A 90 -18.53 -62.12 14.00
CA PHE A 90 -19.92 -62.52 14.16
C PHE A 90 -20.52 -61.91 15.43
N LEU A 91 -21.70 -61.33 15.31
CA LEU A 91 -22.47 -60.74 16.40
C LEU A 91 -23.90 -61.31 16.42
N ALA A 92 -24.67 -60.96 17.45
CA ALA A 92 -26.09 -61.30 17.58
C ALA A 92 -26.39 -62.80 17.35
N GLN A 93 -25.63 -63.70 18.02
CA GLN A 93 -25.79 -65.16 17.88
C GLN A 93 -25.62 -65.63 16.42
N ASN A 94 -24.62 -65.08 15.72
CA ASN A 94 -24.28 -65.30 14.30
C ASN A 94 -25.33 -64.82 13.29
N ARG A 95 -26.24 -63.90 13.67
CA ARG A 95 -27.19 -63.28 12.73
C ARG A 95 -26.65 -62.01 12.07
N GLU A 96 -25.57 -61.46 12.61
CA GLU A 96 -24.93 -60.25 12.10
C GLU A 96 -23.45 -60.54 11.85
N ILE A 97 -22.96 -60.09 10.70
CA ILE A 97 -21.57 -60.19 10.30
C ILE A 97 -21.02 -58.78 10.09
N ILE A 98 -19.88 -58.49 10.75
CA ILE A 98 -19.13 -57.25 10.57
C ILE A 98 -17.87 -57.54 9.75
N LEU A 99 -17.79 -56.95 8.57
CA LEU A 99 -16.62 -56.97 7.69
C LEU A 99 -15.77 -55.72 7.99
N ARG A 100 -14.53 -55.91 8.41
CA ARG A 100 -13.56 -54.83 8.60
C ARG A 100 -12.47 -54.93 7.54
N PRO A 101 -12.42 -54.04 6.54
CA PRO A 101 -11.31 -53.99 5.58
C PRO A 101 -9.95 -53.98 6.30
N ILE A 102 -8.98 -54.73 5.77
CA ILE A 102 -7.60 -54.71 6.27
C ILE A 102 -6.89 -53.53 5.61
N GLY A 103 -6.63 -52.49 6.40
CA GLY A 103 -6.15 -51.21 5.92
C GLY A 103 -7.29 -50.27 5.53
N LEU A 104 -6.94 -49.05 5.11
CA LEU A 104 -7.91 -48.06 4.66
C LEU A 104 -8.35 -48.34 3.22
N LEU A 105 -9.64 -48.16 2.95
CA LEU A 105 -10.13 -48.05 1.57
C LEU A 105 -9.56 -46.78 0.92
N LYS A 106 -9.45 -46.76 -0.40
CA LYS A 106 -9.03 -45.57 -1.17
C LYS A 106 -10.17 -44.56 -1.16
N GLN A 107 -9.86 -43.27 -0.97
CA GLN A 107 -10.84 -42.19 -1.02
C GLN A 107 -11.47 -42.06 -2.42
N GLY A 108 -12.70 -41.54 -2.49
CA GLY A 108 -13.44 -41.31 -3.74
C GLY A 108 -13.60 -42.55 -4.63
N THR A 109 -13.35 -43.75 -4.11
CA THR A 109 -13.24 -44.97 -4.90
C THR A 109 -14.52 -45.80 -4.77
N ALA A 110 -15.03 -46.27 -5.91
CA ALA A 110 -16.17 -47.18 -5.95
C ALA A 110 -15.72 -48.62 -5.66
N TYR A 111 -16.40 -49.25 -4.71
CA TYR A 111 -16.21 -50.64 -4.31
C TYR A 111 -17.46 -51.46 -4.62
N SER A 112 -17.26 -52.75 -4.87
CA SER A 112 -18.33 -53.72 -4.98
C SER A 112 -18.16 -54.78 -3.89
N LEU A 113 -19.21 -54.95 -3.10
CA LEU A 113 -19.38 -56.03 -2.15
C LEU A 113 -20.34 -57.06 -2.73
N ALA A 114 -19.93 -58.31 -2.79
CA ALA A 114 -20.76 -59.42 -3.20
C ALA A 114 -20.67 -60.56 -2.17
N VAL A 115 -21.82 -61.00 -1.67
CA VAL A 115 -22.00 -62.26 -0.97
C VAL A 115 -22.56 -63.24 -1.98
N LYS A 116 -21.83 -64.32 -2.27
CA LYS A 116 -22.24 -65.35 -3.23
C LYS A 116 -23.50 -66.07 -2.75
N GLU A 117 -24.27 -66.57 -3.70
CA GLU A 117 -25.34 -67.52 -3.38
C GLU A 117 -24.75 -68.82 -2.82
N GLY A 118 -25.46 -69.46 -1.89
CA GLY A 118 -24.98 -70.69 -1.27
C GLY A 118 -25.68 -71.06 0.02
N SER A 119 -25.29 -72.21 0.58
CA SER A 119 -25.79 -72.67 1.87
C SER A 119 -25.05 -71.96 2.99
N LEU A 120 -25.74 -71.08 3.72
CA LEU A 120 -25.14 -70.20 4.73
C LEU A 120 -25.62 -70.51 6.16
N GLY A 121 -26.68 -71.28 6.36
CA GLY A 121 -27.31 -71.49 7.68
C GLY A 121 -27.35 -72.95 8.12
N LYS A 122 -27.63 -73.17 9.40
CA LYS A 122 -27.80 -74.52 9.98
C LYS A 122 -28.87 -75.30 9.22
N ASN A 123 -28.62 -76.59 8.99
CA ASN A 123 -29.49 -77.51 8.24
C ASN A 123 -29.64 -77.18 6.74
N GLY A 124 -28.67 -76.50 6.13
CA GLY A 124 -28.61 -76.34 4.67
C GLY A 124 -29.38 -75.13 4.13
N ALA A 125 -29.81 -74.19 4.97
CA ALA A 125 -30.58 -73.02 4.56
C ALA A 125 -29.84 -72.19 3.50
N TYR A 126 -30.55 -71.90 2.40
CA TYR A 126 -29.97 -71.29 1.20
C TYR A 126 -30.12 -69.76 1.21
N PHE A 127 -29.09 -69.08 0.73
CA PHE A 127 -29.06 -67.64 0.51
C PHE A 127 -28.92 -67.35 -0.99
N SER A 128 -29.78 -66.48 -1.52
CA SER A 128 -29.83 -66.14 -2.95
C SER A 128 -28.72 -65.18 -3.43
N GLY A 129 -27.74 -64.88 -2.57
CA GLY A 129 -26.69 -63.91 -2.83
C GLY A 129 -27.13 -62.46 -2.61
N TYR A 130 -26.15 -61.58 -2.46
CA TYR A 130 -26.34 -60.14 -2.35
C TYR A 130 -25.18 -59.43 -3.02
N LYS A 131 -25.47 -58.43 -3.84
CA LYS A 131 -24.46 -57.54 -4.39
C LYS A 131 -24.87 -56.11 -4.10
N VAL A 132 -23.90 -55.32 -3.65
CA VAL A 132 -24.06 -53.88 -3.53
C VAL A 132 -22.78 -53.20 -3.94
N GLU A 133 -22.93 -51.98 -4.43
CA GLU A 133 -21.82 -51.12 -4.74
C GLU A 133 -21.92 -49.90 -3.83
N PHE A 134 -20.78 -49.34 -3.47
CA PHE A 134 -20.72 -48.13 -2.66
C PHE A 134 -19.47 -47.32 -2.99
N THR A 135 -19.51 -46.01 -2.72
CA THR A 135 -18.37 -45.11 -2.95
C THR A 135 -17.93 -44.53 -1.62
N THR A 136 -16.63 -44.59 -1.36
CA THR A 136 -16.04 -43.96 -0.17
C THR A 136 -16.07 -42.43 -0.29
N LEU A 137 -16.02 -41.73 0.84
CA LEU A 137 -15.86 -40.29 0.91
C LEU A 137 -14.69 -39.82 0.03
N SER A 138 -14.93 -38.84 -0.84
CA SER A 138 -13.88 -38.17 -1.62
C SER A 138 -13.20 -37.13 -0.74
N ALA A 139 -11.88 -36.96 -0.87
CA ALA A 139 -11.22 -35.80 -0.29
C ALA A 139 -11.51 -34.58 -1.15
N ALA A 140 -11.71 -33.43 -0.50
CA ALA A 140 -11.87 -32.17 -1.21
C ALA A 140 -10.68 -31.92 -2.14
N ILE A 141 -10.96 -31.47 -3.36
CA ILE A 141 -9.95 -31.05 -4.33
C ILE A 141 -9.35 -29.76 -3.80
N LYS A 142 -8.01 -29.67 -3.78
CA LYS A 142 -7.29 -28.52 -3.23
C LYS A 142 -6.36 -27.94 -4.28
N VAL A 143 -6.16 -26.63 -4.25
CA VAL A 143 -5.05 -25.98 -4.95
C VAL A 143 -3.76 -26.31 -4.19
N LEU A 144 -2.85 -27.02 -4.84
CA LEU A 144 -1.54 -27.39 -4.26
C LEU A 144 -0.51 -26.28 -4.46
N ASN A 145 -0.52 -25.65 -5.62
CA ASN A 145 0.35 -24.54 -5.97
C ASN A 145 -0.33 -23.65 -7.02
N PHE A 146 0.04 -22.38 -7.04
CA PHE A 146 -0.29 -21.46 -8.10
C PHE A 146 0.90 -20.53 -8.38
N GLU A 147 0.92 -19.98 -9.58
CA GLU A 147 1.89 -18.99 -10.03
C GLU A 147 1.13 -17.90 -10.80
N ILE A 148 1.35 -16.65 -10.43
CA ILE A 148 0.78 -15.49 -11.12
C ILE A 148 1.90 -14.90 -11.97
N ASP A 149 1.67 -14.82 -13.28
CA ASP A 149 2.67 -14.32 -14.21
C ASP A 149 3.11 -12.88 -13.85
N GLY A 150 4.42 -12.68 -13.76
CA GLY A 150 5.06 -11.42 -13.37
C GLY A 150 4.94 -11.04 -11.88
N ALA A 151 4.16 -11.74 -11.06
CA ALA A 151 3.93 -11.31 -9.68
C ALA A 151 4.97 -11.87 -8.70
N GLU A 152 5.39 -11.02 -7.77
CA GLU A 152 6.28 -11.38 -6.66
C GLU A 152 5.60 -11.19 -5.31
N TRP A 153 5.97 -12.02 -4.34
CA TRP A 153 5.49 -11.93 -2.96
C TRP A 153 6.38 -10.98 -2.16
N VAL A 154 5.92 -9.75 -1.92
CA VAL A 154 6.74 -8.69 -1.30
C VAL A 154 6.33 -8.43 0.15
N GLY A 155 7.33 -8.18 1.02
CA GLY A 155 7.15 -7.82 2.43
C GLY A 155 6.44 -8.89 3.27
N ASN A 156 6.41 -10.13 2.78
CA ASN A 156 5.61 -11.24 3.33
C ASN A 156 4.09 -10.96 3.42
N ARG A 157 3.55 -10.07 2.58
CA ARG A 157 2.18 -9.55 2.74
C ARG A 157 1.27 -9.79 1.54
N ARG A 158 1.77 -9.60 0.32
CA ARG A 158 0.91 -9.54 -0.87
C ARG A 158 1.67 -9.83 -2.16
N TRP A 159 0.94 -10.25 -3.18
CA TRP A 159 1.43 -10.38 -4.56
C TRP A 159 1.36 -9.02 -5.27
N VAL A 160 2.47 -8.57 -5.86
CA VAL A 160 2.56 -7.32 -6.62
C VAL A 160 3.28 -7.56 -7.95
N GLY A 161 3.08 -6.69 -8.93
CA GLY A 161 3.78 -6.77 -10.22
C GLY A 161 3.15 -7.73 -11.23
N ALA A 162 1.95 -8.26 -10.96
CA ALA A 162 1.28 -9.17 -11.87
C ALA A 162 1.12 -8.55 -13.28
N SER A 163 1.35 -9.36 -14.31
CA SER A 163 1.22 -8.96 -15.71
C SER A 163 -0.18 -8.41 -16.00
N LEU A 164 -0.24 -7.37 -16.84
CA LEU A 164 -1.50 -6.80 -17.29
C LEU A 164 -2.23 -7.75 -18.25
N ASP A 165 -1.49 -8.54 -19.04
CA ASP A 165 -2.04 -9.70 -19.77
C ASP A 165 -2.10 -10.88 -18.80
N PHE A 166 -3.03 -10.78 -17.85
CA PHE A 166 -3.05 -11.62 -16.67
C PHE A 166 -3.15 -13.11 -17.02
N SER A 167 -2.24 -13.88 -16.45
CA SER A 167 -2.22 -15.34 -16.51
C SER A 167 -1.86 -15.90 -15.14
N LEU A 168 -2.65 -16.85 -14.67
CA LEU A 168 -2.37 -17.60 -13.44
C LEU A 168 -2.44 -19.09 -13.74
N THR A 169 -1.35 -19.81 -13.49
CA THR A 169 -1.28 -21.27 -13.62
C THR A 169 -1.42 -21.92 -12.25
N MET A 170 -2.23 -22.96 -12.15
CA MET A 170 -2.49 -23.66 -10.89
C MET A 170 -2.51 -25.17 -11.04
N THR A 171 -2.15 -25.86 -9.96
CA THR A 171 -2.13 -27.32 -9.86
C THR A 171 -3.05 -27.78 -8.75
N PHE A 172 -3.94 -28.73 -9.05
CA PHE A 172 -4.87 -29.32 -8.10
C PHE A 172 -4.38 -30.67 -7.56
N SER A 173 -4.90 -31.07 -6.38
CA SER A 173 -4.59 -32.36 -5.75
C SER A 173 -5.05 -33.56 -6.59
N GLN A 174 -6.13 -33.38 -7.35
CA GLN A 174 -6.79 -34.38 -8.18
C GLN A 174 -7.20 -33.75 -9.52
N GLY A 175 -7.58 -34.56 -10.51
CA GLY A 175 -8.10 -34.02 -11.77
C GLY A 175 -9.46 -33.38 -11.54
N ILE A 176 -9.71 -32.25 -12.21
CA ILE A 176 -10.97 -31.49 -12.13
C ILE A 176 -11.26 -30.89 -13.50
N ASP A 177 -12.53 -30.80 -13.89
CA ASP A 177 -12.98 -30.06 -15.08
C ASP A 177 -13.36 -28.63 -14.67
N LEU A 178 -12.38 -27.73 -14.64
CA LEU A 178 -12.58 -26.35 -14.20
C LEU A 178 -13.22 -25.53 -15.32
N THR A 179 -14.37 -24.91 -15.04
CA THR A 179 -15.08 -24.06 -16.00
C THR A 179 -14.95 -22.57 -15.65
N SER A 180 -15.10 -21.69 -16.65
CA SER A 180 -15.09 -20.24 -16.42
C SER A 180 -16.16 -19.76 -15.43
N ASP A 181 -17.29 -20.46 -15.29
CA ASP A 181 -18.37 -20.06 -14.37
C ASP A 181 -17.97 -20.23 -12.89
N GLN A 182 -16.99 -21.09 -12.60
CA GLN A 182 -16.44 -21.32 -11.26
C GLN A 182 -15.35 -20.33 -10.88
N VAL A 183 -14.82 -19.57 -11.86
CA VAL A 183 -13.72 -18.62 -11.66
C VAL A 183 -14.25 -17.20 -11.72
N LYS A 184 -14.02 -16.44 -10.65
CA LYS A 184 -14.34 -15.01 -10.60
C LYS A 184 -13.05 -14.22 -10.45
N LEU A 185 -12.76 -13.39 -11.43
CA LEU A 185 -11.76 -12.33 -11.33
C LEU A 185 -12.49 -11.01 -11.12
N THR A 186 -12.03 -10.21 -10.17
CA THR A 186 -12.60 -8.89 -9.89
C THR A 186 -11.49 -7.84 -9.75
N GLU A 187 -11.78 -6.61 -10.17
CA GLU A 187 -10.99 -5.42 -9.88
C GLU A 187 -11.79 -4.53 -8.92
N ASN A 188 -11.30 -4.32 -7.70
CA ASN A 188 -12.04 -3.59 -6.66
C ASN A 188 -13.51 -4.07 -6.48
N GLY A 189 -13.75 -5.37 -6.65
CA GLY A 189 -15.09 -5.99 -6.58
C GLY A 189 -15.90 -5.96 -7.88
N ASN A 190 -15.46 -5.25 -8.92
CA ASN A 190 -16.10 -5.26 -10.23
C ASN A 190 -15.68 -6.50 -11.03
N PRO A 191 -16.62 -7.29 -11.58
CA PRO A 191 -16.29 -8.54 -12.26
C PRO A 191 -15.58 -8.29 -13.60
N LEU A 192 -14.57 -9.12 -13.88
CA LEU A 192 -13.82 -9.18 -15.13
C LEU A 192 -14.00 -10.55 -15.78
N LEU A 193 -13.96 -10.58 -17.11
CA LEU A 193 -14.09 -11.81 -17.88
C LEU A 193 -12.79 -12.60 -17.89
N VAL A 194 -12.91 -13.92 -17.74
CA VAL A 194 -11.80 -14.86 -17.73
C VAL A 194 -12.01 -16.01 -18.69
N LYS A 195 -10.91 -16.52 -19.21
CA LYS A 195 -10.83 -17.76 -19.96
C LYS A 195 -10.07 -18.79 -19.13
N VAL A 196 -10.63 -19.99 -19.05
CA VAL A 196 -10.02 -21.14 -18.38
C VAL A 196 -9.52 -22.12 -19.44
N GLU A 197 -8.24 -22.49 -19.37
CA GLU A 197 -7.57 -23.37 -20.33
C GLU A 197 -6.94 -24.56 -19.60
N ALA A 198 -7.17 -25.77 -20.08
CA ALA A 198 -6.53 -26.97 -19.55
C ALA A 198 -5.02 -26.94 -19.81
N GLY A 199 -4.22 -27.33 -18.81
CA GLY A 199 -2.77 -27.45 -18.91
C GLY A 199 -2.32 -28.82 -19.43
N ASP A 200 -1.02 -29.11 -19.27
CA ASP A 200 -0.38 -30.34 -19.78
C ASP A 200 -0.83 -31.63 -19.06
N SER A 201 -1.50 -31.50 -17.91
CA SER A 201 -2.09 -32.59 -17.16
C SER A 201 -3.53 -32.29 -16.79
N GLU A 202 -4.32 -33.34 -16.53
CA GLU A 202 -5.70 -33.24 -16.04
C GLU A 202 -5.82 -32.51 -14.68
N LYS A 203 -4.69 -32.20 -14.02
CA LYS A 203 -4.61 -31.51 -12.73
C LYS A 203 -4.17 -30.05 -12.82
N THR A 204 -3.81 -29.58 -14.01
CA THR A 204 -3.21 -28.25 -14.21
C THR A 204 -4.11 -27.41 -15.07
N TRP A 205 -4.31 -26.16 -14.68
CA TRP A 205 -5.16 -25.20 -15.38
C TRP A 205 -4.50 -23.83 -15.44
N THR A 206 -4.76 -23.11 -16.52
CA THR A 206 -4.34 -21.72 -16.70
C THR A 206 -5.57 -20.85 -16.82
N ILE A 207 -5.64 -19.80 -16.01
CA ILE A 207 -6.69 -18.79 -16.01
C ILE A 207 -6.11 -17.52 -16.61
N LYS A 208 -6.77 -16.97 -17.63
CA LYS A 208 -6.38 -15.71 -18.27
C LYS A 208 -7.49 -14.70 -18.23
N SER A 209 -7.16 -13.42 -18.12
CA SER A 209 -8.13 -12.36 -18.42
C SER A 209 -8.42 -12.35 -19.94
N THR A 210 -9.61 -11.91 -20.35
CA THR A 210 -9.92 -11.77 -21.78
C THR A 210 -9.37 -10.47 -22.41
N GLY A 211 -8.84 -9.57 -21.59
CA GLY A 211 -8.23 -8.31 -22.00
C GLY A 211 -7.23 -7.84 -20.96
N LEU A 212 -6.48 -6.78 -21.27
CA LEU A 212 -5.50 -6.22 -20.35
C LEU A 212 -6.18 -5.69 -19.08
N LEU A 213 -5.60 -6.02 -17.94
CA LEU A 213 -5.95 -5.42 -16.65
C LEU A 213 -5.40 -4.00 -16.55
N ASN A 214 -5.99 -3.18 -15.69
CA ASN A 214 -5.45 -1.86 -15.40
C ASN A 214 -4.18 -1.97 -14.54
N ASP A 215 -3.25 -1.04 -14.74
CA ASP A 215 -1.99 -1.00 -14.02
C ASP A 215 -2.15 -0.48 -12.58
N PHE A 216 -1.36 -1.02 -11.66
CA PHE A 216 -1.37 -0.65 -10.25
C PHE A 216 -2.75 -0.80 -9.56
N LYS A 217 -3.54 -1.79 -9.96
CA LYS A 217 -4.88 -2.04 -9.40
C LYS A 217 -4.95 -3.35 -8.63
N LYS A 218 -5.72 -3.33 -7.53
CA LYS A 218 -6.02 -4.51 -6.73
C LYS A 218 -7.02 -5.40 -7.46
N HIS A 219 -6.65 -6.67 -7.56
CA HIS A 219 -7.49 -7.71 -8.13
C HIS A 219 -7.68 -8.85 -7.13
N THR A 220 -8.83 -9.53 -7.24
CA THR A 220 -9.12 -10.75 -6.47
C THR A 220 -9.58 -11.82 -7.43
N LEU A 221 -8.89 -12.95 -7.42
CA LEU A 221 -9.32 -14.17 -8.11
C LEU A 221 -9.84 -15.16 -7.07
N SER A 222 -11.07 -15.62 -7.25
CA SER A 222 -11.67 -16.67 -6.43
C SER A 222 -12.17 -17.82 -7.30
N ILE A 223 -11.97 -19.05 -6.83
CA ILE A 223 -12.61 -20.24 -7.36
C ILE A 223 -13.62 -20.71 -6.33
N VAL A 224 -14.89 -20.77 -6.75
CA VAL A 224 -16.00 -21.18 -5.89
C VAL A 224 -16.53 -22.54 -6.32
N SER A 225 -16.91 -23.35 -5.32
CA SER A 225 -17.67 -24.57 -5.57
C SER A 225 -19.02 -24.25 -6.25
N ASP A 226 -19.42 -25.05 -7.25
CA ASP A 226 -20.73 -24.90 -7.89
C ASP A 226 -21.81 -25.48 -6.94
N PRO A 227 -22.71 -24.64 -6.37
CA PRO A 227 -23.75 -25.12 -5.48
C PRO A 227 -24.79 -26.04 -6.14
N ASN A 228 -24.82 -26.14 -7.48
CA ASN A 228 -25.73 -26.98 -8.24
C ASN A 228 -25.09 -28.26 -8.80
N SER A 229 -23.80 -28.50 -8.54
CA SER A 229 -23.12 -29.74 -8.92
C SER A 229 -23.68 -30.93 -8.15
N SER A 230 -24.27 -31.89 -8.86
CA SER A 230 -24.81 -33.14 -8.27
C SER A 230 -23.75 -34.23 -8.07
N VAL A 231 -22.46 -33.89 -8.15
CA VAL A 231 -21.34 -34.82 -7.99
C VAL A 231 -20.42 -34.37 -6.84
N SER A 232 -20.06 -35.34 -6.01
CA SER A 232 -19.30 -35.31 -4.75
C SER A 232 -17.82 -34.89 -4.86
N GLU A 233 -17.49 -33.92 -5.71
CA GLU A 233 -16.17 -33.31 -5.77
C GLU A 233 -16.24 -31.93 -5.09
N GLU A 234 -16.17 -31.92 -3.75
CA GLU A 234 -16.02 -30.68 -3.01
C GLU A 234 -14.67 -30.05 -3.39
N LEU A 235 -14.68 -28.93 -4.12
CA LEU A 235 -13.50 -28.10 -4.33
C LEU A 235 -13.38 -27.17 -3.13
N ASP A 236 -12.22 -27.18 -2.45
CA ASP A 236 -11.93 -26.18 -1.41
C ASP A 236 -11.92 -24.79 -2.08
N ASP A 237 -12.69 -23.85 -1.52
CA ASP A 237 -12.71 -22.47 -2.00
C ASP A 237 -11.28 -21.91 -2.00
N PHE A 238 -10.89 -21.33 -3.14
CA PHE A 238 -9.59 -20.69 -3.30
C PHE A 238 -9.80 -19.21 -3.53
N THR A 239 -9.01 -18.36 -2.87
CA THR A 239 -9.00 -16.92 -3.12
C THR A 239 -7.58 -16.39 -3.02
N VAL A 240 -7.19 -15.58 -4.00
CA VAL A 240 -5.93 -14.86 -4.01
C VAL A 240 -6.15 -13.40 -4.37
N GLU A 241 -5.53 -12.52 -3.59
CA GLU A 241 -5.44 -11.09 -3.90
C GLU A 241 -4.06 -10.77 -4.47
N PHE A 242 -4.04 -9.91 -5.49
CA PHE A 242 -2.80 -9.47 -6.12
C PHE A 242 -2.96 -8.05 -6.68
N PHE A 243 -1.82 -7.40 -6.94
CA PHE A 243 -1.76 -6.10 -7.60
C PHE A 243 -1.01 -6.22 -8.92
N THR A 244 -1.55 -5.57 -9.96
CA THR A 244 -0.91 -5.48 -11.26
C THR A 244 0.30 -4.55 -11.24
N GLY A 245 1.27 -4.83 -12.11
CA GLY A 245 2.45 -3.98 -12.32
C GLY A 245 2.14 -2.71 -13.10
N LYS A 246 3.21 -1.99 -13.46
CA LYS A 246 3.18 -0.81 -14.33
C LYS A 246 2.77 -1.21 -15.76
N SER A 247 2.01 -0.37 -16.44
CA SER A 247 1.81 -0.48 -17.89
C SER A 247 3.08 -0.12 -18.67
N GLU A 248 3.40 -0.90 -19.70
CA GLU A 248 4.45 -0.57 -20.68
C GLU A 248 4.04 0.55 -21.66
N LEU A 249 2.75 0.92 -21.68
CA LEU A 249 2.25 2.01 -22.50
C LEU A 249 2.38 3.35 -21.77
N ASN A 250 3.14 4.27 -22.36
CA ASN A 250 3.23 5.64 -21.87
C ASN A 250 1.86 6.34 -21.98
N LYS A 251 1.43 6.98 -20.89
CA LYS A 251 0.19 7.77 -20.81
C LYS A 251 0.27 9.07 -21.62
N PHE A 252 1.49 9.59 -21.84
CA PHE A 252 1.76 10.78 -22.63
C PHE A 252 2.87 10.53 -23.68
N PRO A 253 2.93 11.34 -24.76
CA PRO A 253 3.98 11.26 -25.76
C PRO A 253 5.37 11.47 -25.15
N PHE A 254 6.36 10.71 -25.62
CA PHE A 254 7.74 10.83 -25.18
C PHE A 254 8.32 12.22 -25.47
N LEU A 255 9.11 12.74 -24.52
CA LEU A 255 9.86 13.99 -24.57
C LEU A 255 11.31 13.68 -24.21
N THR A 256 12.25 14.49 -24.69
CA THR A 256 13.63 14.42 -24.15
C THR A 256 13.63 14.90 -22.70
N ASP A 257 14.59 14.48 -21.89
CA ASP A 257 14.73 14.88 -20.48
C ASP A 257 14.66 16.40 -20.31
N ALA A 258 15.39 17.15 -21.15
CA ALA A 258 15.39 18.60 -21.11
C ALA A 258 14.00 19.21 -21.43
N ALA A 259 13.23 18.59 -22.33
CA ALA A 259 11.88 19.02 -22.65
C ALA A 259 10.88 18.63 -21.54
N LEU A 260 11.04 17.43 -20.96
CA LEU A 260 10.24 16.98 -19.82
C LEU A 260 10.45 17.85 -18.58
N LEU A 261 11.71 18.15 -18.23
CA LEU A 261 12.04 19.07 -17.14
C LEU A 261 11.44 20.46 -17.38
N THR A 262 11.51 20.97 -18.60
CA THR A 262 10.89 22.27 -18.95
C THR A 262 9.37 22.22 -18.79
N LEU A 263 8.71 21.15 -19.25
CA LEU A 263 7.27 20.96 -19.09
C LEU A 263 6.86 20.90 -17.61
N VAL A 264 7.62 20.16 -16.79
CA VAL A 264 7.40 20.04 -15.35
C VAL A 264 7.52 21.41 -14.68
N GLN A 265 8.59 22.16 -14.99
CA GLN A 265 8.76 23.51 -14.46
C GLN A 265 7.64 24.44 -14.92
N GLU A 266 7.29 24.46 -16.21
CA GLU A 266 6.26 25.34 -16.77
C GLU A 266 4.88 25.07 -16.18
N GLN A 267 4.47 23.80 -16.09
CA GLN A 267 3.18 23.45 -15.53
C GLN A 267 3.11 23.72 -14.02
N THR A 268 4.17 23.39 -13.28
CA THR A 268 4.22 23.62 -11.83
C THR A 268 4.29 25.10 -11.49
N PHE A 269 4.97 25.90 -12.31
CA PHE A 269 5.04 27.36 -12.18
C PHE A 269 3.66 28.03 -12.19
N LYS A 270 2.67 27.47 -12.89
CA LYS A 270 1.29 27.98 -12.91
C LYS A 270 0.66 28.04 -11.51
N TYR A 271 1.07 27.18 -10.57
CA TYR A 271 0.64 27.28 -9.17
C TYR A 271 0.97 28.65 -8.56
N PHE A 272 2.17 29.16 -8.85
CA PHE A 272 2.70 30.41 -8.32
C PHE A 272 2.32 31.62 -9.18
N TRP A 273 1.90 31.38 -10.43
CA TRP A 273 1.59 32.44 -11.38
C TRP A 273 0.09 32.65 -11.56
N ASP A 274 -0.60 31.65 -12.08
CA ASP A 274 -2.03 31.67 -12.41
C ASP A 274 -2.88 31.52 -11.14
N PHE A 275 -2.47 30.63 -10.23
CA PHE A 275 -3.18 30.31 -9.00
C PHE A 275 -2.76 31.17 -7.79
N ALA A 276 -1.89 32.16 -7.98
CA ALA A 276 -1.58 33.15 -6.95
C ALA A 276 -2.83 33.93 -6.50
N HIS A 277 -2.82 34.44 -5.27
CA HIS A 277 -3.94 35.20 -4.76
C HIS A 277 -4.08 36.54 -5.51
N PRO A 278 -5.26 36.86 -6.09
CA PRO A 278 -5.40 37.95 -7.05
C PRO A 278 -5.20 39.33 -6.44
N SER A 279 -5.45 39.53 -5.14
CA SER A 279 -5.29 40.84 -4.49
C SER A 279 -3.86 41.12 -4.06
N SER A 280 -3.14 40.09 -3.59
CA SER A 280 -1.82 40.23 -2.95
C SER A 280 -0.67 39.71 -3.81
N GLY A 281 -0.93 38.84 -4.78
CA GLY A 281 0.10 38.09 -5.48
C GLY A 281 0.78 36.99 -4.64
N LEU A 282 0.43 36.86 -3.35
CA LEU A 282 0.96 35.83 -2.46
C LEU A 282 0.43 34.44 -2.83
N VAL A 283 1.12 33.42 -2.36
CA VAL A 283 0.86 32.02 -2.76
C VAL A 283 -0.13 31.39 -1.79
N ARG A 284 -1.16 30.74 -2.34
CA ARG A 284 -2.14 29.97 -1.56
C ARG A 284 -1.47 28.74 -0.96
N GLU A 285 -1.78 28.42 0.29
CA GLU A 285 -1.28 27.21 0.96
C GLU A 285 -1.58 25.95 0.16
N ARG A 286 -2.84 25.82 -0.29
CA ARG A 286 -3.32 24.73 -1.12
C ARG A 286 -4.39 25.17 -2.12
N ASN A 287 -4.73 24.29 -3.04
CA ASN A 287 -5.77 24.52 -4.05
C ASN A 287 -7.18 24.79 -3.49
N THR A 288 -7.46 24.44 -2.23
CA THR A 288 -8.75 24.72 -1.56
C THR A 288 -8.72 25.89 -0.57
N SER A 289 -7.63 26.66 -0.49
CA SER A 289 -7.42 27.68 0.55
C SER A 289 -8.30 28.93 0.46
N GLY A 290 -8.96 29.18 -0.68
CA GLY A 290 -9.72 30.41 -0.90
C GLY A 290 -8.82 31.65 -0.81
N ASP A 291 -9.00 32.46 0.22
CA ASP A 291 -8.20 33.68 0.46
C ASP A 291 -6.99 33.44 1.39
N LEU A 292 -6.80 32.24 1.94
CA LEU A 292 -5.66 31.94 2.80
C LEU A 292 -4.38 31.77 1.96
N VAL A 293 -3.33 32.50 2.34
CA VAL A 293 -1.99 32.46 1.73
C VAL A 293 -0.92 32.12 2.77
N THR A 294 0.15 31.49 2.33
CA THR A 294 1.27 31.02 3.16
C THR A 294 2.52 31.85 2.93
N THR A 295 3.28 32.15 3.98
CA THR A 295 4.45 33.02 3.89
C THR A 295 5.69 32.28 3.40
N GLY A 296 6.02 31.09 3.93
CA GLY A 296 7.15 30.30 3.42
C GLY A 296 6.93 29.81 2.00
N GLY A 297 5.72 29.32 1.68
CA GLY A 297 5.35 28.98 0.30
C GLY A 297 5.36 30.19 -0.66
N THR A 298 5.11 31.40 -0.16
CA THR A 298 5.34 32.64 -0.95
C THR A 298 6.83 32.83 -1.23
N GLY A 299 7.72 32.59 -0.26
CA GLY A 299 9.16 32.61 -0.49
C GLY A 299 9.59 31.75 -1.67
N PHE A 300 9.02 30.54 -1.78
CA PHE A 300 9.27 29.66 -2.91
C PHE A 300 8.70 30.24 -4.21
N GLY A 301 7.49 30.80 -4.17
CA GLY A 301 6.90 31.50 -5.31
C GLY A 301 7.75 32.68 -5.82
N MET A 302 8.39 33.43 -4.92
CA MET A 302 9.30 34.52 -5.30
C MET A 302 10.46 34.01 -6.15
N MET A 303 11.09 32.89 -5.75
CA MET A 303 12.15 32.24 -6.52
C MET A 303 11.64 31.62 -7.83
N ALA A 304 10.45 30.99 -7.81
CA ALA A 304 9.86 30.37 -8.99
C ALA A 304 9.59 31.39 -10.11
N ILE A 305 9.31 32.66 -9.79
CA ILE A 305 9.19 33.75 -10.78
C ILE A 305 10.51 34.02 -11.50
N ILE A 306 11.66 33.90 -10.84
CA ILE A 306 12.98 34.01 -11.50
C ILE A 306 13.09 32.91 -12.57
N VAL A 307 12.75 31.67 -12.21
CA VAL A 307 12.73 30.54 -13.15
C VAL A 307 11.77 30.81 -14.31
N GLY A 308 10.58 31.35 -14.04
CA GLY A 308 9.60 31.70 -15.06
C GLY A 308 10.11 32.74 -16.06
N ILE A 309 10.89 33.73 -15.61
CA ILE A 309 11.52 34.73 -16.49
C ILE A 309 12.63 34.09 -17.33
N GLU A 310 13.57 33.38 -16.69
CA GLU A 310 14.75 32.80 -17.36
C GLU A 310 14.38 31.66 -18.33
N ARG A 311 13.27 30.97 -18.08
CA ARG A 311 12.71 29.96 -18.99
C ARG A 311 11.72 30.52 -20.01
N GLY A 312 11.40 31.82 -19.94
CA GLY A 312 10.51 32.49 -20.88
C GLY A 312 9.04 32.09 -20.76
N PHE A 313 8.61 31.59 -19.59
CA PHE A 313 7.19 31.34 -19.29
C PHE A 313 6.42 32.65 -19.13
N ILE A 314 7.11 33.68 -18.63
CA ILE A 314 6.64 35.06 -18.49
C ILE A 314 7.74 36.03 -18.91
N SER A 315 7.35 37.27 -19.21
CA SER A 315 8.32 38.35 -19.44
C SER A 315 8.92 38.87 -18.13
N ARG A 316 10.12 39.47 -18.20
CA ARG A 316 10.74 40.16 -17.05
C ARG A 316 9.84 41.26 -16.48
N SER A 317 9.16 42.01 -17.35
CA SER A 317 8.23 43.07 -16.91
C SER A 317 7.06 42.53 -16.08
N GLU A 318 6.47 41.41 -16.49
CA GLU A 318 5.39 40.77 -15.72
C GLU A 318 5.90 40.27 -14.36
N GLY A 319 7.09 39.66 -14.33
CA GLY A 319 7.71 39.22 -13.08
C GLY A 319 8.00 40.37 -12.11
N VAL A 320 8.57 41.47 -12.61
CA VAL A 320 8.83 42.69 -11.82
C VAL A 320 7.53 43.29 -11.27
N GLU A 321 6.48 43.38 -12.08
CA GLU A 321 5.17 43.85 -11.61
C GLU A 321 4.59 42.94 -10.51
N ARG A 322 4.73 41.62 -10.66
CA ARG A 322 4.29 40.66 -9.64
C ARG A 322 5.05 40.84 -8.33
N TRP A 323 6.37 40.97 -8.39
CA TRP A 323 7.19 41.16 -7.18
C TRP A 323 6.88 42.47 -6.47
N ALA A 324 6.74 43.58 -7.21
CA ALA A 324 6.33 44.87 -6.62
C ALA A 324 5.02 44.74 -5.84
N LYS A 325 4.02 44.08 -6.42
CA LYS A 325 2.73 43.82 -5.76
C LYS A 325 2.86 42.99 -4.49
N VAL A 326 3.66 41.93 -4.52
CA VAL A 326 3.89 41.04 -3.37
C VAL A 326 4.58 41.81 -2.23
N VAL A 327 5.66 42.52 -2.55
CA VAL A 327 6.44 43.29 -1.56
C VAL A 327 5.61 44.42 -0.96
N GLU A 328 4.84 45.14 -1.79
CA GLU A 328 3.91 46.16 -1.31
C GLU A 328 2.87 45.57 -0.34
N PHE A 329 2.32 44.41 -0.64
CA PHE A 329 1.35 43.75 0.26
C PHE A 329 2.01 43.32 1.57
N LEU A 330 3.19 42.70 1.52
CA LEU A 330 3.93 42.25 2.71
C LEU A 330 4.30 43.40 3.65
N SER A 331 4.58 44.59 3.11
CA SER A 331 4.88 45.79 3.91
C SER A 331 3.71 46.25 4.79
N LYS A 332 2.47 45.88 4.42
CA LYS A 332 1.23 46.26 5.11
C LYS A 332 0.60 45.11 5.91
N ALA A 333 1.05 43.87 5.68
CA ALA A 333 0.55 42.69 6.37
C ALA A 333 0.93 42.70 7.85
N ASP A 334 0.18 41.95 8.66
CA ASP A 334 0.47 41.76 10.08
C ASP A 334 1.87 41.15 10.23
N ARG A 335 2.67 41.77 11.10
CA ARG A 335 4.02 41.32 11.51
C ARG A 335 4.16 41.45 13.02
N PHE A 336 4.98 40.61 13.59
CA PHE A 336 5.17 40.45 15.02
C PHE A 336 6.67 40.50 15.31
N HIS A 337 7.17 41.65 15.75
CA HIS A 337 8.62 41.90 15.80
C HIS A 337 9.29 41.69 14.42
N GLY A 338 8.66 42.22 13.37
CA GLY A 338 9.09 42.06 11.98
C GLY A 338 8.87 40.68 11.36
N VAL A 339 8.51 39.66 12.15
CA VAL A 339 8.27 38.29 11.68
C VAL A 339 6.83 38.13 11.22
N TRP A 340 6.61 37.55 10.04
CA TRP A 340 5.27 37.27 9.54
C TRP A 340 4.69 35.98 10.17
N PRO A 341 3.36 35.87 10.26
CA PRO A 341 2.73 34.61 10.62
C PRO A 341 2.88 33.55 9.53
N HIS A 342 2.62 32.30 9.88
CA HIS A 342 2.54 31.19 8.93
C HIS A 342 1.49 31.46 7.84
N TRP A 343 0.28 31.85 8.24
CA TRP A 343 -0.82 32.17 7.33
C TRP A 343 -1.33 33.59 7.45
N LEU A 344 -1.65 34.16 6.29
CA LEU A 344 -2.29 35.46 6.13
C LEU A 344 -3.58 35.30 5.33
N ASN A 345 -4.53 36.21 5.54
CA ASN A 345 -5.60 36.44 4.59
C ASN A 345 -5.07 37.31 3.45
N GLY A 346 -5.07 36.78 2.22
CA GLY A 346 -4.54 37.42 1.02
C GLY A 346 -5.28 38.68 0.56
N ASN A 347 -6.48 38.97 1.09
CA ASN A 347 -7.18 40.23 0.80
C ASN A 347 -6.80 41.34 1.79
N THR A 348 -6.58 40.99 3.06
CA THR A 348 -6.48 41.98 4.14
C THR A 348 -5.10 42.09 4.77
N GLY A 349 -4.23 41.10 4.55
CA GLY A 349 -2.93 41.00 5.20
C GLY A 349 -3.04 40.65 6.69
N LYS A 350 -4.20 40.18 7.16
CA LYS A 350 -4.40 39.81 8.56
C LYS A 350 -4.00 38.38 8.84
N VAL A 351 -3.41 38.14 10.02
CA VAL A 351 -3.05 36.79 10.47
C VAL A 351 -4.27 35.86 10.46
N ILE A 352 -4.08 34.67 9.91
CA ILE A 352 -4.98 33.54 10.12
C ILE A 352 -4.23 32.57 11.04
N PRO A 353 -4.69 32.34 12.28
CA PRO A 353 -3.99 31.44 13.18
C PRO A 353 -3.86 30.02 12.60
N PHE A 354 -2.66 29.47 12.61
CA PHE A 354 -2.40 28.08 12.18
C PHE A 354 -2.94 27.09 13.23
N SER A 355 -2.85 27.47 14.51
CA SER A 355 -3.44 26.76 15.63
C SER A 355 -3.90 27.77 16.71
N PRO A 356 -4.64 27.34 17.76
CA PRO A 356 -5.13 28.27 18.79
C PRO A 356 -4.06 29.12 19.50
N LYS A 357 -2.81 28.67 19.54
CA LYS A 357 -1.68 29.38 20.15
C LYS A 357 -0.67 29.94 19.14
N ASP A 358 -0.87 29.62 17.87
CA ASP A 358 -0.02 30.04 16.77
C ASP A 358 -0.77 31.08 15.93
N ASP A 359 -0.91 32.25 16.54
CA ASP A 359 -1.62 33.44 16.03
C ASP A 359 -0.69 34.67 15.95
N GLY A 360 0.62 34.42 15.93
CA GLY A 360 1.68 35.42 15.91
C GLY A 360 2.72 35.16 14.82
N GLY A 361 3.97 35.55 15.05
CA GLY A 361 5.02 35.37 14.05
C GLY A 361 5.62 33.96 14.08
N ASP A 362 5.78 33.38 12.89
CA ASP A 362 6.47 32.11 12.63
C ASP A 362 7.83 32.42 11.99
N LEU A 363 8.90 32.14 12.75
CA LEU A 363 10.26 32.46 12.35
C LEU A 363 10.79 31.55 11.24
N VAL A 364 10.31 30.31 11.15
CA VAL A 364 10.73 29.37 10.09
C VAL A 364 10.12 29.79 8.77
N GLU A 365 8.81 30.04 8.73
CA GLU A 365 8.13 30.52 7.52
C GLU A 365 8.66 31.87 7.06
N THR A 366 8.96 32.77 8.00
CA THR A 366 9.62 34.05 7.69
C THR A 366 11.02 33.85 7.09
N ALA A 367 11.81 32.89 7.59
CA ALA A 367 13.12 32.58 7.02
C ALA A 367 13.01 32.05 5.58
N LEU A 368 12.01 31.22 5.28
CA LEU A 368 11.74 30.75 3.92
C LEU A 368 11.32 31.89 2.99
N LEU A 369 10.47 32.81 3.47
CA LEU A 369 10.09 34.02 2.74
C LEU A 369 11.30 34.92 2.45
N ILE A 370 12.11 35.22 3.47
CA ILE A 370 13.30 36.04 3.34
C ILE A 370 14.34 35.40 2.43
N GLN A 371 14.50 34.08 2.47
CA GLN A 371 15.37 33.37 1.53
C GLN A 371 14.99 33.72 0.09
N GLY A 372 13.69 33.66 -0.25
CA GLY A 372 13.18 34.03 -1.57
C GLY A 372 13.34 35.52 -1.90
N LEU A 373 13.05 36.40 -0.95
CA LEU A 373 13.18 37.85 -1.13
C LEU A 373 14.63 38.26 -1.40
N LEU A 374 15.59 37.72 -0.65
CA LEU A 374 17.01 38.01 -0.88
C LEU A 374 17.50 37.45 -2.21
N THR A 375 17.03 36.28 -2.65
CA THR A 375 17.35 35.79 -4.00
C THR A 375 16.81 36.73 -5.09
N VAL A 376 15.58 37.23 -4.95
CA VAL A 376 14.99 38.20 -5.90
C VAL A 376 15.77 39.51 -5.90
N LYS A 377 16.09 40.06 -4.72
CA LYS A 377 16.90 41.27 -4.58
C LYS A 377 18.20 41.19 -5.38
N GLU A 378 18.89 40.05 -5.29
CA GLU A 378 20.17 39.83 -5.97
C GLU A 378 20.01 39.49 -7.47
N TYR A 379 18.80 39.23 -7.97
CA TYR A 379 18.49 39.06 -9.39
C TYR A 379 18.10 40.36 -10.10
N LEU A 380 17.58 41.33 -9.35
CA LEU A 380 17.11 42.61 -9.86
C LEU A 380 18.28 43.54 -10.25
N ASP A 381 18.06 44.37 -11.26
CA ASP A 381 19.04 45.34 -11.75
C ASP A 381 18.90 46.68 -10.99
N PRO A 382 19.87 47.05 -10.14
CA PRO A 382 19.81 48.30 -9.37
C PRO A 382 19.93 49.56 -10.25
N SER A 383 20.32 49.43 -11.53
CA SER A 383 20.34 50.56 -12.47
C SER A 383 18.96 50.86 -13.08
N ASN A 384 18.01 49.93 -12.98
CA ASN A 384 16.62 50.13 -13.37
C ASN A 384 15.83 50.70 -12.19
N VAL A 385 15.16 51.84 -12.38
CA VAL A 385 14.45 52.56 -11.31
C VAL A 385 13.38 51.70 -10.63
N THR A 386 12.55 51.00 -11.40
CA THR A 386 11.45 50.19 -10.84
C THR A 386 11.97 48.95 -10.12
N GLU A 387 13.00 48.30 -10.65
CA GLU A 387 13.62 47.15 -9.99
C GLU A 387 14.37 47.59 -8.72
N ASN A 388 15.02 48.76 -8.74
CA ASN A 388 15.69 49.33 -7.58
C ASN A 388 14.71 49.71 -6.46
N GLU A 389 13.50 50.19 -6.77
CA GLU A 389 12.45 50.41 -5.77
C GLU A 389 12.10 49.11 -5.02
N ILE A 390 11.95 47.99 -5.75
CA ILE A 390 11.71 46.67 -5.14
C ILE A 390 12.90 46.22 -4.28
N ILE A 391 14.13 46.46 -4.73
CA ILE A 391 15.35 46.17 -3.95
C ILE A 391 15.32 46.91 -2.61
N GLU A 392 15.00 48.20 -2.62
CA GLU A 392 14.94 49.01 -1.39
C GLU A 392 13.81 48.56 -0.47
N ASP A 393 12.63 48.24 -1.01
CA ASP A 393 11.52 47.73 -0.21
C ASP A 393 11.88 46.36 0.43
N ILE A 394 12.56 45.49 -0.31
CA ILE A 394 13.07 44.22 0.24
C ILE A 394 14.10 44.46 1.35
N ASN A 395 15.02 45.43 1.19
CA ASN A 395 15.97 45.79 2.24
C ASN A 395 15.26 46.20 3.52
N VAL A 396 14.26 47.08 3.42
CA VAL A 396 13.46 47.50 4.58
C VAL A 396 12.81 46.30 5.26
N LEU A 397 12.13 45.45 4.48
CA LEU A 397 11.46 44.27 5.02
C LEU A 397 12.42 43.31 5.73
N TRP A 398 13.61 43.07 5.16
CA TRP A 398 14.65 42.22 5.72
C TRP A 398 15.26 42.81 7.00
N GLU A 399 15.57 44.10 7.00
CA GLU A 399 16.18 44.81 8.12
C GLU A 399 15.23 44.97 9.31
N GLU A 400 13.92 44.92 9.09
CA GLU A 400 12.92 45.00 10.16
C GLU A 400 12.66 43.66 10.86
N VAL A 401 13.18 42.53 10.38
CA VAL A 401 13.00 41.23 11.05
C VAL A 401 13.86 41.16 12.31
N GLU A 402 13.23 41.14 13.49
CA GLU A 402 13.92 41.11 14.79
C GLU A 402 14.33 39.68 15.19
N TRP A 403 15.31 39.08 14.50
CA TRP A 403 15.76 37.72 14.81
C TRP A 403 16.23 37.53 16.26
N ASP A 404 16.86 38.55 16.83
CA ASP A 404 17.34 38.55 18.20
C ASP A 404 16.21 38.55 19.24
N TRP A 405 15.04 39.11 18.93
CA TRP A 405 13.83 39.00 19.77
C TRP A 405 13.46 37.54 20.03
N TYR A 406 13.56 36.71 18.99
CA TYR A 406 13.24 35.28 19.02
C TYR A 406 14.26 34.42 19.77
N THR A 407 15.28 35.03 20.38
CA THR A 407 16.12 34.38 21.41
C THR A 407 15.47 34.36 22.80
N ARG A 408 14.31 35.01 22.98
CA ARG A 408 13.60 35.11 24.25
C ARG A 408 14.51 35.64 25.38
N GLY A 409 14.94 36.88 25.23
CA GLY A 409 15.79 37.55 26.22
C GLY A 409 17.25 37.10 26.18
N GLY A 410 17.78 36.77 25.00
CA GLY A 410 19.20 36.46 24.80
C GLY A 410 19.60 35.02 25.15
N GLN A 411 18.67 34.05 25.07
CA GLN A 411 19.06 32.65 25.20
C GLN A 411 19.90 32.21 24.00
N ASN A 412 20.75 31.21 24.20
CA ASN A 412 21.54 30.63 23.12
C ASN A 412 20.72 29.64 22.27
N LYS A 413 19.52 30.04 21.84
CA LYS A 413 18.66 29.32 20.89
C LYS A 413 17.60 30.27 20.32
N LEU A 414 17.11 29.96 19.14
CA LEU A 414 15.92 30.61 18.58
C LEU A 414 14.66 29.81 18.92
N PHE A 415 13.55 30.50 19.11
CA PHE A 415 12.22 29.92 19.22
C PHE A 415 11.47 30.10 17.90
N TRP A 416 10.64 29.11 17.57
CA TRP A 416 9.92 29.07 16.30
C TRP A 416 8.80 30.13 16.27
N HIS A 417 8.07 30.29 17.38
CA HIS A 417 6.88 31.14 17.43
C HIS A 417 6.96 32.17 18.55
N TRP A 418 6.32 33.32 18.32
CA TRP A 418 5.96 34.29 19.34
C TRP A 418 4.60 34.91 19.02
N SER A 419 3.76 35.11 20.03
CA SER A 419 2.42 35.67 19.87
C SER A 419 2.18 36.87 20.80
N PRO A 420 1.46 37.92 20.35
CA PRO A 420 1.05 39.01 21.24
C PRO A 420 0.01 38.57 22.27
N ASN A 421 -0.74 37.50 22.00
CA ASN A 421 -1.81 37.00 22.88
C ASN A 421 -1.34 35.86 23.79
N ASN A 422 -0.34 35.09 23.33
CA ASN A 422 0.13 33.87 23.97
C ASN A 422 1.62 33.91 24.36
N GLU A 423 2.33 35.01 24.05
CA GLU A 423 3.77 35.17 24.24
C GLU A 423 4.57 33.98 23.69
N TRP A 424 5.22 33.22 24.57
CA TRP A 424 6.11 32.10 24.24
C TRP A 424 5.44 30.74 24.49
N ASP A 425 4.12 30.67 24.63
CA ASP A 425 3.40 29.46 25.05
C ASP A 425 3.55 28.27 24.10
N MET A 426 3.77 28.51 22.79
CA MET A 426 4.14 27.46 21.84
C MET A 426 5.44 26.76 22.25
N ASN A 427 6.36 27.51 22.87
CA ASN A 427 7.57 27.03 23.53
C ASN A 427 8.36 25.97 22.73
N LEU A 428 8.54 26.22 21.44
CA LEU A 428 9.21 25.32 20.51
C LEU A 428 10.56 25.92 20.09
N PRO A 429 11.69 25.45 20.65
CA PRO A 429 13.02 25.82 20.16
C PRO A 429 13.27 25.26 18.76
N VAL A 430 13.92 26.04 17.89
CA VAL A 430 14.40 25.57 16.60
C VAL A 430 15.75 24.89 16.83
N SER A 431 15.76 23.55 16.85
CA SER A 431 16.97 22.76 17.14
C SER A 431 17.18 21.67 16.09
N GLY A 432 18.42 21.59 15.58
CA GLY A 432 18.75 20.76 14.44
C GLY A 432 19.04 19.29 14.76
N TYR A 433 19.06 18.42 13.76
CA TYR A 433 18.94 18.75 12.33
C TYR A 433 17.52 18.52 11.81
N ASN A 434 16.99 19.51 11.10
CA ASN A 434 15.70 19.51 10.41
C ASN A 434 15.71 20.56 9.27
N GLU A 435 14.55 20.96 8.75
CA GLU A 435 14.36 21.90 7.63
C GLU A 435 14.84 23.34 7.90
N ALA A 436 15.14 23.70 9.14
CA ALA A 436 15.22 25.09 9.60
C ALA A 436 16.65 25.65 9.71
N LEU A 437 17.64 25.07 9.00
CA LEU A 437 19.02 25.59 8.99
C LEU A 437 19.08 27.06 8.55
N ILE A 438 18.32 27.42 7.51
CA ILE A 438 18.30 28.76 6.93
C ILE A 438 17.87 29.84 7.93
N VAL A 439 17.08 29.49 8.95
CA VAL A 439 16.70 30.40 10.03
C VAL A 439 17.93 30.94 10.75
N TYR A 440 18.87 30.06 11.09
CA TYR A 440 20.08 30.44 11.81
C TYR A 440 21.07 31.18 10.91
N VAL A 441 21.19 30.78 9.64
CA VAL A 441 22.02 31.47 8.65
C VAL A 441 21.52 32.91 8.48
N LEU A 442 20.23 33.11 8.24
CA LEU A 442 19.64 34.44 8.08
C LEU A 442 19.71 35.25 9.38
N ALA A 443 19.38 34.66 10.53
CA ALA A 443 19.51 35.35 11.81
C ALA A 443 20.95 35.83 12.10
N ALA A 444 21.98 35.08 11.68
CA ALA A 444 23.37 35.50 11.79
C ALA A 444 23.76 36.57 10.76
N SER A 445 23.08 36.58 9.61
CA SER A 445 23.28 37.49 8.47
C SER A 445 22.60 38.86 8.64
N SER A 446 21.61 38.97 9.53
CA SER A 446 20.86 40.21 9.73
C SER A 446 21.79 41.39 10.11
N PRO A 447 21.72 42.53 9.40
CA PRO A 447 22.57 43.69 9.69
C PRO A 447 22.07 44.50 10.90
N THR A 448 20.82 44.34 11.30
CA THR A 448 20.12 45.15 12.31
C THR A 448 19.81 44.35 13.58
N HIS A 449 19.42 43.10 13.43
CA HIS A 449 18.98 42.22 14.52
C HIS A 449 19.75 40.87 14.57
N PRO A 450 21.09 40.86 14.53
CA PRO A 450 21.85 39.62 14.44
C PRO A 450 21.87 38.81 15.73
N ILE A 451 21.81 37.48 15.60
CA ILE A 451 22.14 36.57 16.71
C ILE A 451 23.67 36.44 16.89
N ALA A 452 24.11 36.09 18.11
CA ALA A 452 25.49 35.66 18.33
C ALA A 452 25.72 34.24 17.77
N ALA A 453 26.95 33.91 17.36
CA ALA A 453 27.30 32.58 16.87
C ALA A 453 26.99 31.46 17.87
N GLU A 454 27.08 31.76 19.18
CA GLU A 454 26.75 30.82 20.25
C GLU A 454 25.28 30.34 20.20
N VAL A 455 24.36 31.17 19.68
CA VAL A 455 22.95 30.81 19.49
C VAL A 455 22.82 29.65 18.50
N TYR A 456 23.63 29.65 17.43
CA TYR A 456 23.73 28.53 16.49
C TYR A 456 24.39 27.31 17.13
N HIS A 457 25.58 27.46 17.73
CA HIS A 457 26.32 26.30 18.26
C HIS A 457 25.57 25.60 19.41
N LYS A 458 24.90 26.33 20.30
CA LYS A 458 24.16 25.76 21.44
C LYS A 458 22.69 25.47 21.16
N GLY A 459 22.05 26.26 20.30
CA GLY A 459 20.62 26.15 20.00
C GLY A 459 20.34 25.18 18.86
N TRP A 460 20.91 25.49 17.69
CA TRP A 460 20.78 24.66 16.50
C TRP A 460 21.59 23.37 16.65
N ALA A 461 22.90 23.48 16.84
CA ALA A 461 23.81 22.35 16.83
C ALA A 461 23.87 21.60 18.17
N ARG A 462 23.27 22.17 19.22
CA ARG A 462 23.14 21.56 20.56
C ARG A 462 24.49 21.10 21.13
N ASP A 463 25.53 21.92 20.98
CA ASP A 463 26.92 21.61 21.37
C ASP A 463 27.41 20.27 20.80
N GLY A 464 27.05 19.99 19.54
CA GLY A 464 27.39 18.73 18.84
C GLY A 464 26.29 17.66 18.91
N GLY A 465 25.24 17.86 19.70
CA GLY A 465 24.09 16.94 19.77
C GLY A 465 23.28 16.81 18.47
N ILE A 466 23.57 17.63 17.46
CA ILE A 466 23.04 17.55 16.09
C ILE A 466 23.57 16.37 15.28
N MET A 467 24.77 15.86 15.64
CA MET A 467 25.44 14.81 14.89
C MET A 467 24.71 13.46 15.02
N ASN A 468 24.60 12.77 13.90
CA ASN A 468 24.10 11.39 13.80
C ASN A 468 25.29 10.42 13.67
N GLY A 469 25.98 10.45 12.52
CA GLY A 469 27.17 9.65 12.24
C GLY A 469 26.92 8.15 12.03
N ASN A 470 25.67 7.68 12.03
CA ASN A 470 25.36 6.27 11.78
C ASN A 470 25.32 5.96 10.27
N SER A 471 25.53 4.68 9.95
CA SER A 471 25.41 4.17 8.57
C SER A 471 24.06 3.50 8.32
N TYR A 472 23.40 3.87 7.23
CA TYR A 472 22.15 3.27 6.74
C TYR A 472 22.39 2.81 5.30
N PHE A 473 22.14 1.53 5.02
CA PHE A 473 22.39 0.94 3.70
C PHE A 473 23.83 1.16 3.17
N GLY A 474 24.81 1.22 4.08
CA GLY A 474 26.21 1.48 3.75
C GLY A 474 26.58 2.96 3.57
N MET A 475 25.62 3.89 3.74
CA MET A 475 25.82 5.33 3.65
C MET A 475 25.84 5.97 5.03
N GLU A 476 26.89 6.70 5.38
CA GLU A 476 26.94 7.47 6.62
C GLU A 476 26.05 8.71 6.50
N LEU A 477 25.17 8.94 7.47
CA LEU A 477 24.37 10.15 7.56
C LEU A 477 24.96 11.09 8.64
N PRO A 478 25.58 12.22 8.26
CA PRO A 478 26.26 13.09 9.22
C PRO A 478 25.36 13.64 10.34
N LEU A 479 24.16 14.12 10.03
CA LEU A 479 23.29 14.85 10.94
C LEU A 479 21.90 14.24 11.10
N GLY A 480 21.21 14.61 12.18
CA GLY A 480 19.77 14.43 12.34
C GLY A 480 19.34 13.09 12.92
N VAL A 481 18.08 12.75 12.70
CA VAL A 481 17.47 11.52 13.23
C VAL A 481 17.81 10.30 12.37
N ALA A 482 17.41 9.11 12.83
CA ALA A 482 17.63 7.89 12.06
C ALA A 482 17.00 7.98 10.67
N MET A 483 17.78 7.62 9.64
CA MET A 483 17.38 7.73 8.23
C MET A 483 16.93 9.15 7.80
N GLY A 484 17.35 10.19 8.53
CA GLY A 484 17.24 11.60 8.15
C GLY A 484 15.90 12.28 8.38
N GLY A 485 14.80 11.54 8.59
CA GLY A 485 13.45 12.12 8.65
C GLY A 485 12.87 12.40 7.25
N PRO A 486 11.78 13.19 7.15
CA PRO A 486 11.15 13.56 5.87
C PRO A 486 12.14 14.23 4.91
N LEU A 487 12.02 13.96 3.61
CA LEU A 487 13.06 14.36 2.66
C LEU A 487 13.13 15.88 2.40
N PHE A 488 12.06 16.63 2.68
CA PHE A 488 12.07 18.10 2.57
C PHE A 488 13.12 18.79 3.45
N TYR A 489 13.66 18.10 4.46
CA TYR A 489 14.80 18.59 5.25
C TYR A 489 16.06 18.82 4.41
N ALA A 490 16.20 18.11 3.29
CA ALA A 490 17.28 18.31 2.33
C ALA A 490 16.96 19.38 1.26
N HIS A 491 15.77 20.01 1.32
CA HIS A 491 15.27 20.92 0.27
C HIS A 491 15.13 22.37 0.76
N TYR A 492 14.28 22.64 1.76
CA TYR A 492 13.77 23.99 2.01
C TYR A 492 14.85 25.02 2.36
N SER A 493 15.81 24.63 3.20
CA SER A 493 16.94 25.49 3.55
C SER A 493 17.95 25.65 2.42
N PHE A 494 17.86 24.85 1.36
CA PHE A 494 18.85 24.75 0.28
C PHE A 494 18.29 25.18 -1.09
N LEU A 495 17.19 25.92 -1.10
CA LEU A 495 16.62 26.45 -2.34
C LEU A 495 17.46 27.62 -2.88
N GLY A 496 17.98 28.46 -1.98
CA GLY A 496 18.98 29.50 -2.25
C GLY A 496 20.34 29.19 -1.64
N LEU A 497 20.41 28.64 -0.42
CA LEU A 497 21.71 28.28 0.19
C LEU A 497 22.33 27.09 -0.54
N ASP A 498 23.46 27.31 -1.21
CA ASP A 498 24.09 26.28 -2.05
C ASP A 498 24.82 25.21 -1.21
N PRO A 499 24.37 23.95 -1.21
CA PRO A 499 25.00 22.91 -0.41
C PRO A 499 26.31 22.36 -1.00
N ARG A 500 26.63 22.61 -2.27
CA ARG A 500 27.71 21.90 -3.03
C ARG A 500 29.08 22.01 -2.37
N ASN A 501 29.41 23.20 -1.86
CA ASN A 501 30.67 23.48 -1.18
C ASN A 501 30.48 23.85 0.30
N LEU A 502 29.23 23.83 0.79
CA LEU A 502 28.86 24.25 2.13
C LEU A 502 29.29 23.22 3.16
N LYS A 503 30.13 23.65 4.08
CA LYS A 503 30.59 22.85 5.22
C LYS A 503 30.76 23.73 6.43
N ASP A 504 30.60 23.14 7.60
CA ASP A 504 30.96 23.77 8.85
C ASP A 504 31.63 22.73 9.77
N GLN A 505 31.73 23.02 11.07
CA GLN A 505 32.34 22.07 12.01
C GLN A 505 31.52 20.78 12.22
N TYR A 506 30.23 20.77 11.86
CA TYR A 506 29.33 19.63 12.11
C TYR A 506 29.15 18.73 10.88
N ALA A 507 29.10 19.29 9.66
CA ALA A 507 28.88 18.48 8.47
C ALA A 507 29.40 19.10 7.15
N ASN A 508 29.52 18.23 6.15
CA ASN A 508 29.43 18.61 4.74
C ASN A 508 27.98 18.47 4.29
N TYR A 509 27.33 19.58 3.92
CA TYR A 509 25.90 19.61 3.63
C TYR A 509 25.54 18.99 2.28
N TRP A 510 26.45 19.01 1.30
CA TRP A 510 26.28 18.22 0.07
C TRP A 510 26.20 16.72 0.39
N THR A 511 27.14 16.22 1.19
CA THR A 511 27.15 14.81 1.61
C THR A 511 25.91 14.45 2.43
N GLN A 512 25.48 15.33 3.34
CA GLN A 512 24.24 15.15 4.10
C GLN A 512 23.04 14.96 3.17
N ASN A 513 22.85 15.86 2.21
CA ASN A 513 21.66 15.87 1.37
C ASN A 513 21.67 14.71 0.35
N VAL A 514 22.82 14.42 -0.26
CA VAL A 514 22.98 13.24 -1.16
C VAL A 514 22.67 11.95 -0.42
N ASN A 515 23.25 11.75 0.77
CA ASN A 515 23.02 10.51 1.51
C ASN A 515 21.59 10.43 2.05
N HIS A 516 20.97 11.54 2.46
CA HIS A 516 19.56 11.56 2.87
C HIS A 516 18.64 11.13 1.71
N SER A 517 18.83 11.67 0.50
CA SER A 517 18.05 11.28 -0.68
C SER A 517 18.27 9.81 -1.08
N LEU A 518 19.52 9.34 -1.12
CA LEU A 518 19.83 7.94 -1.45
C LEU A 518 19.29 6.95 -0.41
N ILE A 519 19.32 7.29 0.88
CA ILE A 519 18.73 6.46 1.95
C ILE A 519 17.23 6.28 1.71
N HIS A 520 16.52 7.33 1.30
CA HIS A 520 15.09 7.24 0.96
C HIS A 520 14.84 6.36 -0.26
N GLN A 521 15.65 6.53 -1.32
CA GLN A 521 15.53 5.72 -2.54
C GLN A 521 15.77 4.22 -2.25
N VAL A 522 16.84 3.88 -1.51
CA VAL A 522 17.14 2.48 -1.14
C VAL A 522 16.11 1.92 -0.14
N TYR A 523 15.59 2.72 0.78
CA TYR A 523 14.49 2.29 1.66
C TYR A 523 13.25 1.89 0.85
N SER A 524 12.85 2.71 -0.12
CA SER A 524 11.73 2.41 -1.02
C SER A 524 12.00 1.19 -1.91
N GLU A 525 13.23 0.99 -2.36
CA GLU A 525 13.64 -0.22 -3.09
C GLU A 525 13.50 -1.49 -2.24
N GLN A 526 13.95 -1.45 -0.97
CA GLN A 526 13.84 -2.60 -0.08
C GLN A 526 12.39 -2.96 0.27
N ASN A 527 11.51 -1.95 0.36
CA ASN A 527 10.07 -2.11 0.54
C ASN A 527 9.67 -3.19 1.57
N SER A 528 10.29 -3.15 2.75
CA SER A 528 10.10 -4.21 3.77
C SER A 528 8.65 -4.34 4.27
N LEU A 529 7.84 -3.29 4.10
CA LEU A 529 6.41 -3.25 4.44
C LEU A 529 5.48 -3.71 3.32
N GLY A 530 6.03 -4.01 2.13
CA GLY A 530 5.30 -4.53 0.98
C GLY A 530 4.21 -3.60 0.48
N TYR A 531 4.50 -2.30 0.37
CA TYR A 531 3.62 -1.33 -0.28
C TYR A 531 3.68 -1.48 -1.79
N VAL A 532 2.54 -1.31 -2.44
CA VAL A 532 2.42 -1.47 -3.90
C VAL A 532 3.08 -0.28 -4.59
N GLY A 533 3.87 -0.57 -5.63
CA GLY A 533 4.54 0.44 -6.45
C GLY A 533 5.94 0.81 -5.97
N TYR A 534 6.20 0.79 -4.65
CA TYR A 534 7.51 1.10 -4.06
C TYR A 534 8.63 0.29 -4.72
N GLY A 535 9.72 0.97 -5.05
CA GLY A 535 10.86 0.35 -5.72
C GLY A 535 11.97 1.36 -6.02
N PRO A 536 12.94 0.99 -6.86
CA PRO A 536 14.06 1.89 -7.21
C PRO A 536 13.61 3.13 -8.00
N VAL A 537 12.44 3.07 -8.65
CA VAL A 537 11.88 4.14 -9.49
C VAL A 537 10.73 4.88 -8.80
N MET A 538 9.85 4.20 -8.06
CA MET A 538 8.80 4.84 -7.27
C MET A 538 9.28 5.03 -5.83
N TRP A 539 9.80 6.21 -5.54
CA TRP A 539 10.41 6.53 -4.26
C TRP A 539 10.19 8.00 -3.87
N GLY A 540 10.39 8.30 -2.60
CA GLY A 540 10.30 9.66 -2.08
C GLY A 540 9.24 9.78 -0.98
N LEU A 541 9.72 9.86 0.26
CA LEU A 541 8.90 9.97 1.46
C LEU A 541 9.11 11.34 2.09
N THR A 542 8.06 12.14 2.19
CA THR A 542 8.12 13.45 2.82
C THR A 542 6.78 13.84 3.43
N ALA A 543 6.73 14.95 4.16
CA ALA A 543 5.49 15.45 4.71
C ALA A 543 4.56 15.88 3.56
N SER A 544 3.34 15.34 3.54
CA SER A 544 2.35 15.57 2.49
C SER A 544 0.96 15.13 2.93
N ASP A 545 -0.05 15.41 2.11
CA ASP A 545 -1.37 14.78 2.22
C ASP A 545 -1.26 13.26 2.07
N ASN A 546 -2.23 12.56 2.64
CA ASN A 546 -2.48 11.13 2.46
C ASN A 546 -3.99 10.84 2.52
N GLN A 547 -4.36 9.57 2.34
CA GLN A 547 -5.75 9.13 2.36
C GLN A 547 -6.50 9.38 3.69
N GLU A 548 -5.79 9.67 4.78
CA GLU A 548 -6.35 9.95 6.11
C GLU A 548 -6.21 11.43 6.55
N GLY A 549 -5.61 12.29 5.73
CA GLY A 549 -5.32 13.68 6.08
C GLY A 549 -3.90 14.08 5.68
N TYR A 550 -3.06 14.40 6.67
CA TYR A 550 -1.67 14.85 6.48
C TYR A 550 -0.73 14.13 7.44
N SER A 551 0.49 13.81 7.01
CA SER A 551 1.49 13.18 7.87
C SER A 551 2.91 13.48 7.40
N ALA A 552 3.85 13.57 8.34
CA ALA A 552 5.28 13.71 8.05
C ALA A 552 5.89 12.36 7.65
N HIS A 553 5.68 11.92 6.40
CA HIS A 553 6.19 10.63 5.94
C HIS A 553 7.72 10.62 5.88
N SER A 554 8.30 9.50 6.27
CA SER A 554 9.74 9.25 6.24
C SER A 554 10.00 7.74 6.31
N PRO A 555 11.23 7.25 6.09
CA PRO A 555 11.57 5.84 6.32
C PRO A 555 11.18 5.31 7.71
N THR A 556 11.11 6.19 8.71
CA THR A 556 10.70 5.83 10.09
C THR A 556 9.23 6.10 10.41
N ASN A 557 8.48 6.69 9.48
CA ASN A 557 7.04 6.96 9.58
C ASN A 557 6.41 6.73 8.20
N ASP A 558 6.57 5.51 7.69
CA ASP A 558 6.09 5.11 6.38
C ASP A 558 4.63 4.63 6.47
N LYS A 559 3.77 5.24 5.67
CA LYS A 559 2.33 4.93 5.56
C LYS A 559 1.93 4.43 4.17
N GLY A 560 2.89 4.11 3.30
CA GLY A 560 2.65 3.69 1.93
C GLY A 560 2.42 4.84 0.95
N VAL A 561 2.73 6.07 1.38
CA VAL A 561 2.48 7.31 0.63
C VAL A 561 3.77 7.78 -0.03
N ILE A 562 3.74 7.98 -1.34
CA ILE A 562 4.82 8.59 -2.12
C ILE A 562 4.39 10.00 -2.47
N SER A 563 5.30 10.96 -2.31
CA SER A 563 5.03 12.38 -2.64
C SER A 563 6.04 12.84 -3.69
N PRO A 564 5.62 13.23 -4.91
CA PRO A 564 6.54 13.55 -6.00
C PRO A 564 7.61 14.57 -5.65
N THR A 565 7.30 15.58 -4.83
CA THR A 565 8.27 16.60 -4.42
C THR A 565 9.52 16.01 -3.75
N ALA A 566 9.42 14.88 -3.06
CA ALA A 566 10.56 14.26 -2.39
C ALA A 566 11.66 13.86 -3.38
N ALA A 567 11.29 13.07 -4.40
CA ALA A 567 12.23 12.63 -5.43
C ALA A 567 12.59 13.76 -6.39
N LEU A 568 11.60 14.54 -6.85
CA LEU A 568 11.81 15.58 -7.87
C LEU A 568 12.63 16.76 -7.33
N SER A 569 12.42 17.16 -6.09
CA SER A 569 13.22 18.24 -5.47
C SER A 569 14.60 17.77 -5.02
N SER A 570 14.87 16.45 -5.07
CA SER A 570 16.20 15.86 -4.90
C SER A 570 17.01 15.77 -6.19
N MET A 571 16.51 16.33 -7.31
CA MET A 571 17.18 16.30 -8.62
C MET A 571 18.67 16.68 -8.58
N PRO A 572 19.11 17.73 -7.84
CA PRO A 572 20.53 18.05 -7.79
C PRO A 572 21.39 16.98 -7.10
N TYR A 573 20.80 16.21 -6.18
CA TYR A 573 21.50 15.24 -5.35
C TYR A 573 21.53 13.84 -5.95
N THR A 574 20.43 13.44 -6.59
CA THR A 574 20.23 12.10 -7.17
C THR A 574 19.64 12.19 -8.58
N PRO A 575 20.31 12.87 -9.53
CA PRO A 575 19.69 13.25 -10.80
C PRO A 575 19.15 12.06 -11.61
N GLU A 576 19.89 10.96 -11.69
CA GLU A 576 19.47 9.75 -12.41
C GLU A 576 18.21 9.15 -11.77
N ALA A 577 18.22 8.88 -10.47
CA ALA A 577 17.06 8.30 -9.76
C ALA A 577 15.85 9.25 -9.70
N SER A 578 16.08 10.55 -9.64
CA SER A 578 15.01 11.57 -9.68
C SER A 578 14.40 11.70 -11.07
N MET A 579 15.20 11.55 -12.14
CA MET A 579 14.71 11.48 -13.52
C MET A 579 13.91 10.19 -13.77
N ASP A 580 14.39 9.04 -13.31
CA ASP A 580 13.65 7.77 -13.41
C ASP A 580 12.27 7.88 -12.73
N ALA A 581 12.23 8.46 -11.53
CA ALA A 581 10.98 8.74 -10.81
C ALA A 581 10.07 9.69 -11.60
N LEU A 582 10.63 10.76 -12.16
CA LEU A 582 9.90 11.71 -12.99
C LEU A 582 9.25 11.04 -14.20
N GLU A 583 9.99 10.20 -14.92
CA GLU A 583 9.48 9.47 -16.07
C GLU A 583 8.36 8.50 -15.67
N LEU A 584 8.48 7.81 -14.53
CA LEU A 584 7.38 6.98 -14.02
C LEU A 584 6.15 7.82 -13.67
N TYR A 585 6.32 8.94 -12.97
CA TYR A 585 5.21 9.80 -12.57
C TYR A 585 4.50 10.40 -13.78
N TYR A 586 5.24 10.83 -14.79
CA TYR A 586 4.68 11.43 -15.98
C TYR A 586 4.15 10.39 -16.99
N TYR A 587 4.99 9.43 -17.41
CA TYR A 587 4.61 8.47 -18.43
C TYR A 587 3.85 7.26 -17.91
N GLY A 588 4.08 6.83 -16.66
CA GLY A 588 3.38 5.68 -16.09
C GLY A 588 2.07 6.07 -15.38
N LEU A 589 2.08 7.18 -14.65
CA LEU A 589 0.98 7.60 -13.78
C LEU A 589 0.31 8.91 -14.18
N GLY A 590 0.77 9.57 -15.26
CA GLY A 590 0.34 10.93 -15.60
C GLY A 590 -1.14 11.07 -15.94
N ASP A 591 -1.82 9.98 -16.30
CA ASP A 591 -3.28 9.96 -16.46
C ASP A 591 -4.06 10.17 -15.15
N ARG A 592 -3.38 10.03 -13.99
CA ARG A 592 -3.95 10.15 -12.65
C ARG A 592 -3.22 11.15 -11.75
N LEU A 593 -1.89 11.24 -11.86
CA LEU A 593 -1.03 12.01 -10.95
C LEU A 593 -0.69 13.42 -11.47
N TRP A 594 -0.95 13.72 -12.74
CA TRP A 594 -0.62 14.99 -13.37
C TRP A 594 -1.88 15.82 -13.66
N GLY A 595 -1.87 17.09 -13.27
CA GLY A 595 -3.01 17.99 -13.45
C GLY A 595 -2.63 19.44 -13.77
N GLU A 596 -3.53 20.36 -13.43
CA GLU A 596 -3.44 21.78 -13.83
C GLU A 596 -2.17 22.47 -13.35
N TYR A 597 -1.62 22.08 -12.21
CA TYR A 597 -0.44 22.73 -11.62
C TYR A 597 0.75 21.79 -11.46
N GLY A 598 0.86 20.80 -12.34
CA GLY A 598 1.94 19.81 -12.33
C GLY A 598 1.49 18.51 -11.66
N PHE A 599 2.39 17.87 -10.93
CA PHE A 599 2.02 16.69 -10.15
C PHE A 599 1.17 17.07 -8.94
N TYR A 600 0.15 16.25 -8.66
CA TYR A 600 -0.57 16.31 -7.38
C TYR A 600 0.36 15.91 -6.23
N ASP A 601 -0.05 16.27 -5.02
CA ASP A 601 0.79 16.23 -3.83
C ASP A 601 1.34 14.84 -3.47
N ALA A 602 0.50 13.81 -3.57
CA ALA A 602 0.88 12.47 -3.14
C ALA A 602 0.01 11.35 -3.74
N LEU A 603 0.48 10.11 -3.60
CA LEU A 603 -0.24 8.90 -3.95
C LEU A 603 0.02 7.75 -2.98
N ASN A 604 -0.94 6.84 -2.88
CA ASN A 604 -0.83 5.57 -2.17
C ASN A 604 -1.55 4.49 -2.98
N ILE A 605 -0.80 3.78 -3.82
CA ILE A 605 -1.34 2.71 -4.68
C ILE A 605 -1.96 1.57 -3.85
N THR A 606 -1.40 1.31 -2.67
CA THR A 606 -1.89 0.24 -1.80
C THR A 606 -3.34 0.47 -1.38
N GLU A 607 -3.68 1.72 -1.12
CA GLU A 607 -5.02 2.18 -0.69
C GLU A 607 -5.89 2.64 -1.88
N ASP A 608 -5.42 2.45 -3.12
CA ASP A 608 -6.04 2.96 -4.35
C ASP A 608 -6.36 4.47 -4.29
N TRP A 609 -5.43 5.25 -3.72
CA TRP A 609 -5.61 6.68 -3.47
C TRP A 609 -4.55 7.52 -4.21
N ILE A 610 -4.99 8.61 -4.80
CA ILE A 610 -4.15 9.66 -5.38
C ILE A 610 -4.75 11.00 -4.95
N SER A 611 -3.89 11.94 -4.54
CA SER A 611 -4.32 13.26 -4.13
C SER A 611 -4.95 14.03 -5.30
N ASP A 612 -5.94 14.87 -5.01
CA ASP A 612 -6.44 15.93 -5.89
C ASP A 612 -5.96 17.33 -5.44
N SER A 613 -5.04 17.36 -4.46
CA SER A 613 -4.49 18.57 -3.87
C SER A 613 -3.12 18.95 -4.46
N TYR A 614 -2.82 20.24 -4.31
CA TYR A 614 -1.49 20.81 -4.49
C TYR A 614 -1.18 21.63 -3.24
N LEU A 615 0.06 21.60 -2.78
CA LEU A 615 0.55 22.42 -1.68
C LEU A 615 1.71 23.32 -2.15
N ALA A 616 1.71 24.58 -1.73
CA ALA A 616 2.75 25.53 -2.11
C ALA A 616 4.16 25.03 -1.76
N ILE A 617 4.27 24.45 -0.57
CA ILE A 617 5.53 24.00 0.02
C ILE A 617 6.08 22.74 -0.67
N ASP A 618 5.24 22.02 -1.42
CA ASP A 618 5.62 20.83 -2.16
C ASP A 618 5.85 21.15 -3.64
N GLN A 619 5.05 22.04 -4.25
CA GLN A 619 5.24 22.48 -5.64
C GLN A 619 6.49 23.36 -5.83
N GLY A 620 6.80 24.21 -4.85
CA GLY A 620 7.85 25.23 -4.97
C GLY A 620 9.25 24.62 -5.15
N PRO A 621 9.66 23.72 -4.26
CA PRO A 621 10.93 23.01 -4.38
C PRO A 621 11.11 22.26 -5.70
N ILE A 622 10.04 21.73 -6.31
CA ILE A 622 10.12 21.05 -7.61
C ILE A 622 10.66 22.01 -8.68
N VAL A 623 10.06 23.21 -8.79
CA VAL A 623 10.47 24.21 -9.80
C VAL A 623 11.91 24.67 -9.55
N ILE A 624 12.22 24.98 -8.29
CA ILE A 624 13.48 25.61 -7.89
C ILE A 624 14.64 24.61 -7.97
N MET A 625 14.48 23.40 -7.46
CA MET A 625 15.55 22.41 -7.42
C MET A 625 15.82 21.80 -8.79
N ILE A 626 14.82 21.69 -9.67
CA ILE A 626 15.07 21.41 -11.09
C ILE A 626 15.94 22.51 -11.70
N GLU A 627 15.64 23.78 -11.42
CA GLU A 627 16.45 24.88 -11.99
C GLU A 627 17.86 24.90 -11.42
N ASN A 628 18.04 24.71 -10.11
CA ASN A 628 19.35 24.60 -9.49
C ASN A 628 20.15 23.41 -10.03
N HIS A 629 19.49 22.27 -10.32
CA HIS A 629 20.14 21.15 -11.00
C HIS A 629 20.61 21.54 -12.42
N ARG A 630 19.77 22.25 -13.18
CA ARG A 630 20.05 22.61 -14.59
C ARG A 630 21.12 23.68 -14.73
N THR A 631 21.10 24.69 -13.87
CA THR A 631 21.90 25.92 -14.05
C THR A 631 22.53 26.45 -12.76
N GLY A 632 22.05 26.04 -11.59
CA GLY A 632 22.47 26.63 -10.31
C GLY A 632 21.93 28.04 -10.06
N LEU A 633 20.96 28.51 -10.85
CA LEU A 633 20.50 29.90 -10.90
C LEU A 633 20.14 30.49 -9.52
N LEU A 634 19.32 29.81 -8.73
CA LEU A 634 18.83 30.36 -7.46
C LEU A 634 19.93 30.33 -6.39
N TRP A 635 20.79 29.31 -6.44
CA TRP A 635 22.01 29.23 -5.63
C TRP A 635 22.95 30.39 -5.90
N GLU A 636 23.24 30.69 -7.17
CA GLU A 636 24.14 31.78 -7.55
C GLU A 636 23.63 33.13 -7.06
N HIS A 637 22.34 33.43 -7.26
CA HIS A 637 21.75 34.69 -6.81
C HIS A 637 21.67 34.82 -5.29
N PHE A 638 21.32 33.77 -4.56
CA PHE A 638 21.27 33.86 -3.10
C PHE A 638 22.67 34.00 -2.49
N MET A 639 23.64 33.21 -2.97
CA MET A 639 24.98 33.12 -2.39
C MET A 639 25.86 34.35 -2.69
N GLN A 640 25.53 35.19 -3.67
CA GLN A 640 26.25 36.45 -3.89
C GLN A 640 25.91 37.55 -2.88
N ASN A 641 24.84 37.37 -2.10
CA ASN A 641 24.44 38.35 -1.08
C ASN A 641 25.51 38.49 0.01
N GLN A 642 26.09 39.69 0.13
CA GLN A 642 27.20 39.95 1.05
C GLN A 642 26.81 39.81 2.53
N GLN A 643 25.54 40.03 2.89
CA GLN A 643 25.07 39.86 4.27
C GLN A 643 24.95 38.37 4.62
N VAL A 644 24.50 37.54 3.68
CA VAL A 644 24.47 36.08 3.82
C VAL A 644 25.88 35.52 4.00
N GLN A 645 26.83 35.96 3.17
CA GLN A 645 28.23 35.59 3.27
C GLN A 645 28.81 35.94 4.65
N ALA A 646 28.56 37.16 5.15
CA ALA A 646 28.99 37.58 6.48
C ALA A 646 28.37 36.73 7.61
N GLY A 647 27.11 36.31 7.47
CA GLY A 647 26.45 35.41 8.41
C GLY A 647 27.06 34.01 8.41
N LEU A 648 27.35 33.45 7.23
CA LEU A 648 28.03 32.16 7.08
C LEU A 648 29.44 32.19 7.71
N ASP A 649 30.23 33.22 7.41
CA ASP A 649 31.55 33.45 8.02
C ASP A 649 31.45 33.51 9.55
N LYS A 650 30.46 34.24 10.07
CA LYS A 650 30.22 34.38 11.51
C LYS A 650 29.89 33.06 12.19
N LEU A 651 29.20 32.16 11.49
CA LEU A 651 28.85 30.82 12.00
C LEU A 651 29.95 29.78 11.77
N GLY A 652 31.04 30.14 11.08
CA GLY A 652 32.17 29.25 10.81
C GLY A 652 31.95 28.30 9.65
N PHE A 653 31.11 28.67 8.68
CA PHE A 653 30.95 27.92 7.44
C PHE A 653 32.08 28.22 6.44
N SER A 654 32.39 27.25 5.60
CA SER A 654 33.07 27.42 4.31
C SER A 654 32.08 27.12 3.19
N TYR A 655 32.08 27.90 2.11
CA TYR A 655 31.12 27.82 1.01
C TYR A 655 31.73 28.19 -0.34
#